data_AF-A0A1F9D4N1-F1
#
_entry.id   AF-A0A1F9D4N1-F1
#
_cell.length_a   1.000
_cell.length_b   1.000
_cell.length_c   1.000
_cell.angle_alpha   90.00
_cell.angle_beta   90.00
_cell.angle_gamma   90.00
#
_symmetry.space_group_name_H-M   'P 1'
#
loop_
_entity.id
_entity.type
_entity.pdbx_description
1 polymer ?
#
loop_
_entity_poly.entity_id
_entity_poly.type
_entity_poly.pdbx_seq_one_letter_code
_entity_poly.pdbx_strand_id
1 'polypeptide(L)'
;IKGKAEPVRACRVLSPKEEPTKTHRLSGLRSELIGRKVEMSQLKEAAQRLLEGKGAIFYITGDAGTGKSRLIEEFKATLDLNRIQWREGHSYAYASNIPYFPLMDLLSRAWQIEDGDSQERLKQKIEAGITNLMGDGKDVIPFIGSLYSIKYPEVENISPEYWKMKLHKSIQLIVSALTRRAPAVICLEDLHWTDPSSIELLRTILLKFNYPALFLCVSRPQFSLFTSQQLSGIGKFYYEMRLQDLSPTEAQGMVESLLKTETIPVELRNFIQRKAEGNPFYLEEVINSLIETETLIEKDNTWVLTKPLTDTDIPSTIQGVISARLDRLEKETKRILQEASVIGRVFLYEILKKITELKEQIDRSLHGLERLDLIRTHTLDPDLEYIFKHALTQEVVYNGLLKKERQVIHEKIANVMEELFRERLPEFYETLAYHYKQGQSYLKAVDYLMKAGEKCYERYTIEESHQYYKEAFDILSNKTDRSKDEDILLIDLLIQWSYAYYFRADYGGLEDLLKRHETFVRSSGDDARLGMFLAWLGWTLNQREKSLDSHRYLSQALEIGERINNSKIIGYSSCWLTQNCLNLGLFDEALDCGRRAQEISEMMPSDRSLFRYAFFGMAMHHFYRGEKKGTAEYGRILLDYGEKHTEIRCTSSGHFVLGLGFQVAGDHDRAIECFKKMIQVSLEPFYQYTAKTMLGFNYVSAGKFHEAEPICEDVIKFTEEFGYEFMGSLAQAFMGIVTITKGDVARGINIVESLIQQHLENGSRWRYAMVNHMLGRVYSQIAQGGGGEKSLSFLLKNIGFLIKTVPFAAKKAEGYLHKAIDTAKEIGAKSVLGQAYLDLGKLHKAKGRLAEARTCISQAVQSFEECEADVYLKQARDALVSLG
;
A
#
# COMPACT_ATOMS: atom_id res chain seq x y z
N ILE A 1 -16.88 -39.95 49.48
CA ILE A 1 -15.67 -39.45 48.77
C ILE A 1 -14.53 -39.42 49.78
N LYS A 2 -13.38 -40.04 49.48
CA LYS A 2 -12.25 -40.12 50.43
C LYS A 2 -11.82 -38.70 50.82
N GLY A 3 -11.82 -38.37 52.12
CA GLY A 3 -11.41 -37.04 52.63
C GLY A 3 -12.51 -35.99 52.82
N LYS A 4 -13.80 -36.34 52.77
CA LYS A 4 -14.91 -35.41 53.08
C LYS A 4 -15.76 -35.96 54.22
N ALA A 5 -15.97 -35.15 55.26
CA ALA A 5 -16.72 -35.51 56.46
C ALA A 5 -18.25 -35.45 56.27
N GLU A 6 -18.74 -34.66 55.30
CA GLU A 6 -20.16 -34.55 54.99
C GLU A 6 -20.57 -35.31 53.70
N PRO A 7 -21.83 -35.77 53.60
CA PRO A 7 -22.33 -36.44 52.40
C PRO A 7 -22.28 -35.51 51.19
N VAL A 8 -21.64 -35.98 50.11
CA VAL A 8 -21.52 -35.21 48.87
C VAL A 8 -22.54 -35.75 47.86
N ARG A 9 -23.37 -34.86 47.32
CA ARG A 9 -24.36 -35.18 46.30
C ARG A 9 -23.64 -35.59 45.00
N ALA A 10 -23.76 -36.87 44.62
CA ALA A 10 -23.24 -37.38 43.36
C ALA A 10 -24.32 -37.29 42.27
N CYS A 11 -24.00 -36.64 41.15
CA CYS A 11 -24.89 -36.55 39.99
C CYS A 11 -24.39 -37.50 38.89
N ARG A 12 -25.32 -38.20 38.23
CA ARG A 12 -25.02 -39.02 37.04
C ARG A 12 -24.86 -38.11 35.82
N VAL A 13 -23.72 -38.18 35.14
CA VAL A 13 -23.51 -37.50 33.85
C VAL A 13 -24.39 -38.20 32.81
N LEU A 14 -25.32 -37.46 32.18
CA LEU A 14 -26.27 -38.02 31.21
C LEU A 14 -25.76 -37.87 29.77
N SER A 15 -25.16 -36.74 29.44
CA SER A 15 -24.55 -36.46 28.13
C SER A 15 -23.64 -35.21 28.21
N PRO A 16 -22.67 -35.04 27.30
CA PRO A 16 -22.03 -33.75 27.07
C PRO A 16 -23.05 -32.74 26.51
N LYS A 17 -22.90 -31.45 26.84
CA LYS A 17 -23.71 -30.37 26.26
C LYS A 17 -23.03 -29.84 25.00
N GLU A 18 -23.80 -29.53 23.97
CA GLU A 18 -23.32 -29.02 22.67
C GLU A 18 -22.78 -27.59 22.74
N GLU A 19 -23.16 -26.80 23.74
CA GLU A 19 -22.57 -25.50 24.04
C GLU A 19 -22.14 -25.41 25.51
N PRO A 20 -20.94 -24.88 25.82
CA PRO A 20 -20.52 -24.66 27.19
C PRO A 20 -21.43 -23.61 27.85
N THR A 21 -22.31 -24.06 28.74
CA THR A 21 -23.03 -23.15 29.64
C THR A 21 -22.02 -22.30 30.41
N LYS A 22 -22.12 -20.96 30.30
CA LYS A 22 -21.32 -19.96 31.03
C LYS A 22 -21.46 -20.17 32.55
N THR A 23 -20.67 -21.05 33.14
CA THR A 23 -20.50 -21.13 34.59
C THR A 23 -19.62 -19.96 35.01
N HIS A 24 -20.29 -18.84 35.27
CA HIS A 24 -19.74 -17.59 35.77
C HIS A 24 -19.09 -17.78 37.15
N ARG A 25 -17.86 -17.26 37.29
CA ARG A 25 -17.19 -16.64 38.47
C ARG A 25 -17.45 -17.23 39.87
N LEU A 26 -16.44 -17.13 40.75
CA LEU A 26 -16.62 -17.24 42.20
C LEU A 26 -17.61 -16.21 42.79
N SER A 27 -18.02 -15.15 42.06
CA SER A 27 -18.98 -14.12 42.52
C SER A 27 -20.14 -13.74 41.57
N GLY A 28 -20.12 -14.09 40.27
CA GLY A 28 -21.23 -13.78 39.35
C GLY A 28 -21.61 -12.28 39.16
N LEU A 29 -20.68 -11.34 39.43
CA LEU A 29 -20.93 -9.89 39.48
C LEU A 29 -20.59 -9.15 38.16
N ARG A 30 -21.50 -9.05 37.19
CA ARG A 30 -21.31 -8.21 35.99
C ARG A 30 -22.04 -6.87 36.19
N SER A 31 -21.36 -5.73 36.04
CA SER A 31 -22.03 -4.43 36.08
C SER A 31 -22.88 -4.16 34.84
N GLU A 32 -23.90 -3.34 35.05
CA GLU A 32 -24.65 -2.66 34.01
C GLU A 32 -23.76 -1.67 33.25
N LEU A 33 -24.16 -1.35 32.02
CA LEU A 33 -23.47 -0.35 31.20
C LEU A 33 -23.80 1.07 31.70
N ILE A 34 -22.91 1.63 32.53
CA ILE A 34 -23.06 2.97 33.08
C ILE A 34 -22.37 4.02 32.19
N GLY A 35 -22.97 5.22 32.10
CA GLY A 35 -22.38 6.39 31.43
C GLY A 35 -22.29 6.29 29.90
N ARG A 36 -23.11 5.44 29.27
CA ARG A 36 -23.13 5.23 27.80
C ARG A 36 -24.52 5.38 27.18
N LYS A 37 -25.42 6.12 27.83
CA LYS A 37 -26.82 6.25 27.39
C LYS A 37 -26.95 6.96 26.04
N VAL A 38 -26.14 8.00 25.80
CA VAL A 38 -26.15 8.79 24.56
C VAL A 38 -25.66 7.94 23.40
N GLU A 39 -24.52 7.29 23.58
CA GLU A 39 -23.86 6.44 22.59
C GLU A 39 -24.76 5.24 22.22
N MET A 40 -25.33 4.57 23.21
CA MET A 40 -26.29 3.49 22.97
C MET A 40 -27.55 3.97 22.25
N SER A 41 -28.03 5.17 22.55
CA SER A 41 -29.19 5.75 21.84
C SER A 41 -28.87 5.98 20.36
N GLN A 42 -27.70 6.53 20.04
CA GLN A 42 -27.26 6.76 18.67
C GLN A 42 -27.13 5.45 17.87
N LEU A 43 -26.51 4.42 18.47
CA LEU A 43 -26.37 3.11 17.82
C LEU A 43 -27.72 2.42 17.61
N LYS A 44 -28.63 2.50 18.58
CA LYS A 44 -30.00 1.95 18.46
C LYS A 44 -30.80 2.66 17.37
N GLU A 45 -30.72 3.98 17.28
CA GLU A 45 -31.36 4.75 16.22
C GLU A 45 -30.79 4.38 14.84
N ALA A 46 -29.47 4.20 14.73
CA ALA A 46 -28.83 3.73 13.51
C ALA A 46 -29.29 2.30 13.12
N ALA A 47 -29.47 1.40 14.10
CA ALA A 47 -30.01 0.07 13.84
C ALA A 47 -31.48 0.10 13.36
N GLN A 48 -32.30 1.03 13.85
CA GLN A 48 -33.66 1.23 13.34
C GLN A 48 -33.64 1.72 11.89
N ARG A 49 -32.82 2.73 11.58
CA ARG A 49 -32.62 3.23 10.21
C ARG A 49 -32.06 2.17 9.27
N LEU A 50 -31.20 1.28 9.78
CA LEU A 50 -30.65 0.15 9.04
C LEU A 50 -31.76 -0.81 8.56
N LEU A 51 -32.77 -1.08 9.38
CA LEU A 51 -33.94 -1.88 9.00
C LEU A 51 -34.80 -1.19 7.91
N GLU A 52 -34.75 0.14 7.81
CA GLU A 52 -35.36 0.92 6.72
C GLU A 52 -34.48 0.95 5.44
N GLY A 53 -33.36 0.24 5.44
CA GLY A 53 -32.41 0.19 4.34
C GLY A 53 -31.37 1.31 4.32
N LYS A 54 -31.32 2.15 5.36
CA LYS A 54 -30.35 3.27 5.47
C LYS A 54 -29.15 2.86 6.31
N GLY A 55 -28.01 2.68 5.66
CA GLY A 55 -26.75 2.40 6.34
C GLY A 55 -26.09 3.61 6.99
N ALA A 56 -25.07 3.37 7.82
CA ALA A 56 -24.25 4.40 8.44
C ALA A 56 -22.85 3.87 8.80
N ILE A 57 -21.93 4.78 9.08
CA ILE A 57 -20.55 4.50 9.49
C ILE A 57 -20.32 5.19 10.83
N PHE A 58 -19.97 4.41 11.85
CA PHE A 58 -19.56 4.92 13.16
C PHE A 58 -18.07 4.70 13.35
N TYR A 59 -17.31 5.78 13.52
CA TYR A 59 -15.93 5.73 13.95
C TYR A 59 -15.85 5.91 15.47
N ILE A 60 -15.66 4.79 16.18
CA ILE A 60 -15.68 4.73 17.64
C ILE A 60 -14.24 4.76 18.17
N THR A 61 -13.90 5.81 18.92
CA THR A 61 -12.56 6.01 19.48
C THR A 61 -12.59 6.11 21.00
N GLY A 62 -11.49 5.75 21.65
CA GLY A 62 -11.33 5.87 23.10
C GLY A 62 -10.07 5.17 23.58
N ASP A 63 -9.54 5.57 24.74
CA ASP A 63 -8.33 4.98 25.31
C ASP A 63 -8.55 3.54 25.80
N ALA A 64 -7.47 2.85 26.16
CA ALA A 64 -7.55 1.47 26.64
C ALA A 64 -8.41 1.38 27.93
N GLY A 65 -9.29 0.39 28.01
CA GLY A 65 -10.16 0.19 29.20
C GLY A 65 -11.41 1.08 29.28
N THR A 66 -11.61 2.05 28.37
CA THR A 66 -12.78 2.96 28.34
C THR A 66 -14.14 2.29 28.06
N GLY A 67 -14.15 0.99 27.75
CA GLY A 67 -15.37 0.22 27.52
C GLY A 67 -15.86 0.13 26.07
N LYS A 68 -15.00 0.38 25.06
CA LYS A 68 -15.32 0.25 23.63
C LYS A 68 -15.95 -1.10 23.27
N SER A 69 -15.24 -2.21 23.52
CA SER A 69 -15.77 -3.56 23.24
C SER A 69 -17.02 -3.87 24.06
N ARG A 70 -17.14 -3.34 25.28
CA ARG A 70 -18.36 -3.53 26.09
C ARG A 70 -19.57 -2.78 25.51
N LEU A 71 -19.39 -1.56 25.01
CA LEU A 71 -20.45 -0.82 24.29
C LEU A 71 -20.96 -1.62 23.09
N ILE A 72 -20.04 -2.22 22.33
CA ILE A 72 -20.35 -3.04 21.14
C ILE A 72 -21.09 -4.32 21.54
N GLU A 73 -20.63 -5.02 22.58
CA GLU A 73 -21.30 -6.21 23.13
C GLU A 73 -22.74 -5.90 23.58
N GLU A 74 -22.94 -4.80 24.31
CA GLU A 74 -24.26 -4.38 24.79
C GLU A 74 -25.15 -3.95 23.63
N PHE A 75 -24.61 -3.23 22.64
CA PHE A 75 -25.33 -2.90 21.43
C PHE A 75 -25.77 -4.16 20.68
N LYS A 76 -24.86 -5.12 20.44
CA LYS A 76 -25.14 -6.41 19.80
C LYS A 76 -26.26 -7.16 20.53
N ALA A 77 -26.26 -7.15 21.87
CA ALA A 77 -27.30 -7.77 22.68
C ALA A 77 -28.68 -7.12 22.55
N THR A 78 -28.76 -5.86 22.08
CA THR A 78 -30.05 -5.18 21.83
C THR A 78 -30.63 -5.45 20.44
N LEU A 79 -29.88 -6.10 19.56
CA LEU A 79 -30.30 -6.37 18.19
C LEU A 79 -31.09 -7.68 18.09
N ASP A 80 -32.10 -7.71 17.23
CA ASP A 80 -32.72 -8.95 16.78
C ASP A 80 -31.84 -9.60 15.70
N LEU A 81 -31.01 -10.55 16.13
CA LEU A 81 -30.05 -11.23 15.23
C LEU A 81 -30.72 -12.12 14.18
N ASN A 82 -32.04 -12.35 14.26
CA ASN A 82 -32.78 -13.01 13.18
C ASN A 82 -33.07 -12.05 12.01
N ARG A 83 -33.08 -10.73 12.29
CA ARG A 83 -33.38 -9.69 11.30
C ARG A 83 -32.13 -8.94 10.84
N ILE A 84 -31.12 -8.84 11.71
CA ILE A 84 -29.88 -8.12 11.45
C ILE A 84 -28.72 -9.11 11.56
N GLN A 85 -27.92 -9.21 10.50
CA GLN A 85 -26.71 -10.02 10.50
C GLN A 85 -25.60 -9.29 11.26
N TRP A 86 -24.85 -10.00 12.10
CA TRP A 86 -23.65 -9.48 12.75
C TRP A 86 -22.40 -10.14 12.15
N ARG A 87 -21.43 -9.33 11.71
CA ARG A 87 -20.11 -9.80 11.27
C ARG A 87 -19.03 -8.99 11.97
N GLU A 88 -17.98 -9.65 12.42
CA GLU A 88 -16.89 -9.03 13.19
C GLU A 88 -15.52 -9.47 12.70
N GLY A 89 -14.62 -8.49 12.53
CA GLY A 89 -13.21 -8.67 12.23
C GLY A 89 -12.36 -7.89 13.24
N HIS A 90 -11.19 -8.41 13.58
CA HIS A 90 -10.28 -7.85 14.56
C HIS A 90 -8.89 -7.65 13.93
N SER A 91 -8.21 -6.60 14.38
CA SER A 91 -6.79 -6.40 14.09
C SER A 91 -5.97 -6.75 15.33
N TYR A 92 -4.81 -7.35 15.15
CA TYR A 92 -3.89 -7.66 16.25
C TYR A 92 -2.53 -7.02 16.02
N ALA A 93 -1.83 -6.69 17.10
CA ALA A 93 -0.53 -6.04 17.03
C ALA A 93 0.54 -6.86 16.28
N TYR A 94 0.51 -8.20 16.38
CA TYR A 94 1.45 -9.07 15.64
C TYR A 94 1.08 -9.22 14.15
N ALA A 95 -0.16 -8.87 13.78
CA ALA A 95 -0.69 -8.98 12.42
C ALA A 95 -0.69 -7.64 11.68
N SER A 96 -0.08 -6.58 12.24
CA SER A 96 -0.17 -5.22 11.71
C SER A 96 0.43 -5.03 10.33
N ASN A 97 1.25 -5.98 9.87
CA ASN A 97 1.85 -5.98 8.55
C ASN A 97 1.34 -7.14 7.67
N ILE A 98 0.41 -7.97 8.15
CA ILE A 98 -0.21 -9.03 7.35
C ILE A 98 -1.30 -8.39 6.49
N PRO A 99 -1.17 -8.33 5.16
CA PRO A 99 -2.12 -7.62 4.33
C PRO A 99 -3.54 -8.22 4.40
N TYR A 100 -4.56 -7.37 4.48
CA TYR A 100 -5.97 -7.78 4.50
C TYR A 100 -6.39 -8.57 5.75
N PHE A 101 -5.60 -8.56 6.83
CA PHE A 101 -5.84 -9.42 8.00
C PHE A 101 -7.22 -9.24 8.66
N PRO A 102 -7.73 -8.03 8.96
CA PRO A 102 -9.02 -7.89 9.65
C PRO A 102 -10.19 -8.44 8.84
N LEU A 103 -10.04 -8.44 7.51
CA LEU A 103 -10.99 -9.05 6.60
C LEU A 103 -10.85 -10.57 6.56
N MET A 104 -9.62 -11.10 6.50
CA MET A 104 -9.39 -12.55 6.62
C MET A 104 -9.98 -13.08 7.92
N ASP A 105 -9.73 -12.39 9.03
CA ASP A 105 -10.27 -12.73 10.35
C ASP A 105 -11.81 -12.67 10.37
N LEU A 106 -12.43 -11.67 9.72
CA LEU A 106 -13.90 -11.61 9.55
C LEU A 106 -14.45 -12.79 8.74
N LEU A 107 -13.83 -13.12 7.62
CA LEU A 107 -14.27 -14.21 6.74
C LEU A 107 -14.05 -15.58 7.40
N SER A 108 -12.93 -15.75 8.09
CA SER A 108 -12.63 -16.97 8.86
C SER A 108 -13.69 -17.22 9.92
N ARG A 109 -14.09 -16.21 10.70
CA ARG A 109 -15.20 -16.37 11.65
C ARG A 109 -16.53 -16.66 10.96
N ALA A 110 -16.81 -15.98 9.84
CA ALA A 110 -18.08 -16.16 9.12
C ALA A 110 -18.23 -17.57 8.51
N TRP A 111 -17.13 -18.21 8.14
CA TRP A 111 -17.09 -19.54 7.52
C TRP A 111 -16.52 -20.64 8.42
N GLN A 112 -16.29 -20.32 9.70
CA GLN A 112 -15.75 -21.24 10.71
C GLN A 112 -14.42 -21.86 10.26
N ILE A 113 -13.52 -21.07 9.68
CA ILE A 113 -12.17 -21.50 9.30
C ILE A 113 -11.29 -21.50 10.55
N GLU A 114 -10.52 -22.57 10.74
CA GLU A 114 -9.69 -22.83 11.92
C GLU A 114 -8.23 -23.07 11.50
N ASP A 115 -7.26 -22.70 12.34
CA ASP A 115 -5.82 -22.75 12.00
C ASP A 115 -5.29 -24.15 11.65
N GLY A 116 -5.87 -25.21 12.24
CA GLY A 116 -5.53 -26.61 11.90
C GLY A 116 -6.32 -27.22 10.75
N ASP A 117 -7.20 -26.47 10.07
CA ASP A 117 -7.84 -26.96 8.86
C ASP A 117 -6.78 -27.34 7.82
N SER A 118 -6.89 -28.53 7.22
CA SER A 118 -6.05 -28.89 6.05
C SER A 118 -6.32 -27.93 4.89
N GLN A 119 -5.40 -27.83 3.93
CA GLN A 119 -5.57 -26.99 2.75
C GLN A 119 -6.85 -27.35 1.96
N GLU A 120 -7.22 -28.64 1.92
CA GLU A 120 -8.45 -29.12 1.31
C GLU A 120 -9.69 -28.66 2.07
N ARG A 121 -9.68 -28.76 3.41
CA ARG A 121 -10.82 -28.36 4.25
C ARG A 121 -11.02 -26.84 4.21
N LEU A 122 -9.93 -26.09 4.26
CA LEU A 122 -9.91 -24.63 4.10
C LEU A 122 -10.52 -24.22 2.74
N LYS A 123 -10.09 -24.87 1.66
CA LYS A 123 -10.64 -24.65 0.31
C LYS A 123 -12.14 -24.93 0.26
N GLN A 124 -12.59 -26.06 0.81
CA GLN A 124 -14.02 -26.42 0.86
C GLN A 124 -14.85 -25.39 1.64
N LYS A 125 -14.38 -24.93 2.81
CA LYS A 125 -15.08 -23.93 3.61
C LYS A 125 -15.23 -22.59 2.87
N ILE A 126 -14.19 -22.14 2.18
CA ILE A 126 -14.23 -20.91 1.38
C ILE A 126 -15.17 -21.05 0.18
N GLU A 127 -15.04 -22.12 -0.59
CA GLU A 127 -15.89 -22.39 -1.77
C GLU A 127 -17.36 -22.49 -1.37
N ALA A 128 -17.66 -23.25 -0.31
CA ALA A 128 -19.02 -23.39 0.23
C ALA A 128 -19.53 -22.06 0.78
N GLY A 129 -18.72 -21.32 1.54
CA GLY A 129 -19.09 -20.02 2.12
C GLY A 129 -19.48 -18.98 1.08
N ILE A 130 -18.71 -18.89 -0.02
CA ILE A 130 -18.99 -17.96 -1.12
C ILE A 130 -20.19 -18.44 -1.92
N THR A 131 -20.24 -19.71 -2.30
CA THR A 131 -21.36 -20.30 -3.07
C THR A 131 -22.67 -20.13 -2.31
N ASN A 132 -22.65 -20.43 -1.02
CA ASN A 132 -23.79 -20.26 -0.12
C ASN A 132 -24.19 -18.81 0.03
N LEU A 133 -23.34 -17.82 -0.22
CA LEU A 133 -23.64 -16.39 -0.07
C LEU A 133 -24.21 -15.77 -1.37
N MET A 134 -23.62 -16.09 -2.52
CA MET A 134 -23.91 -15.41 -3.79
C MET A 134 -24.31 -16.32 -4.96
N GLY A 135 -24.35 -17.64 -4.77
CA GLY A 135 -24.64 -18.59 -5.83
C GLY A 135 -23.39 -18.92 -6.63
N ASP A 136 -23.27 -18.41 -7.86
CA ASP A 136 -22.04 -18.60 -8.66
C ASP A 136 -20.92 -17.69 -8.12
N GLY A 137 -19.92 -18.32 -7.51
CA GLY A 137 -18.76 -17.68 -6.91
C GLY A 137 -17.47 -17.79 -7.72
N LYS A 138 -17.51 -18.31 -8.97
CA LYS A 138 -16.29 -18.66 -9.74
C LYS A 138 -15.31 -17.49 -9.91
N ASP A 139 -15.81 -16.27 -10.08
CA ASP A 139 -14.97 -15.06 -10.23
C ASP A 139 -14.48 -14.48 -8.89
N VAL A 140 -14.92 -15.02 -7.75
CA VAL A 140 -14.63 -14.53 -6.39
C VAL A 140 -13.75 -15.52 -5.63
N ILE A 141 -14.09 -16.81 -5.70
CA ILE A 141 -13.43 -17.91 -4.98
C ILE A 141 -11.91 -17.89 -5.14
N PRO A 142 -11.33 -17.80 -6.36
CA PRO A 142 -9.88 -17.84 -6.53
C PRO A 142 -9.16 -16.71 -5.80
N PHE A 143 -9.71 -15.50 -5.84
CA PHE A 143 -9.10 -14.31 -5.22
C PHE A 143 -9.19 -14.36 -3.70
N ILE A 144 -10.33 -14.79 -3.15
CA ILE A 144 -10.47 -14.95 -1.69
C ILE A 144 -9.61 -16.10 -1.18
N GLY A 145 -9.66 -17.27 -1.82
CA GLY A 145 -8.89 -18.42 -1.40
C GLY A 145 -7.37 -18.16 -1.47
N SER A 146 -6.92 -17.35 -2.42
CA SER A 146 -5.50 -16.96 -2.49
C SER A 146 -5.03 -16.08 -1.33
N LEU A 147 -5.92 -15.36 -0.61
CA LEU A 147 -5.54 -14.67 0.64
C LEU A 147 -5.01 -15.66 1.68
N TYR A 148 -5.61 -16.85 1.70
CA TYR A 148 -5.27 -17.99 2.55
C TYR A 148 -4.20 -18.90 1.93
N SER A 149 -3.47 -18.41 0.92
CA SER A 149 -2.41 -19.16 0.23
C SER A 149 -2.86 -20.43 -0.49
N ILE A 150 -4.17 -20.57 -0.79
CA ILE A 150 -4.69 -21.66 -1.62
C ILE A 150 -4.41 -21.37 -3.10
N LYS A 151 -3.91 -22.38 -3.81
CA LYS A 151 -3.61 -22.30 -5.24
C LYS A 151 -4.86 -22.51 -6.10
N TYR A 152 -5.06 -21.58 -7.04
CA TYR A 152 -6.09 -21.65 -8.07
C TYR A 152 -5.47 -21.32 -9.44
N PRO A 153 -5.72 -22.12 -10.49
CA PRO A 153 -5.19 -21.84 -11.83
C PRO A 153 -5.55 -20.45 -12.36
N GLU A 154 -6.69 -19.91 -11.96
CA GLU A 154 -7.21 -18.60 -12.38
C GLU A 154 -6.40 -17.41 -11.87
N VAL A 155 -5.62 -17.59 -10.80
CA VAL A 155 -4.79 -16.52 -10.18
C VAL A 155 -3.29 -16.78 -10.28
N GLU A 156 -2.86 -17.97 -10.68
CA GLU A 156 -1.42 -18.27 -10.87
C GLU A 156 -0.79 -17.44 -12.01
N ASN A 157 -1.61 -17.04 -12.99
CA ASN A 157 -1.10 -16.45 -14.23
C ASN A 157 -1.61 -15.03 -14.56
N ILE A 158 -1.86 -14.21 -13.55
CA ILE A 158 -2.31 -12.81 -13.71
C ILE A 158 -1.28 -11.82 -13.16
N SER A 159 -1.40 -10.52 -13.46
CA SER A 159 -0.54 -9.51 -12.83
C SER A 159 -0.97 -9.23 -11.37
N PRO A 160 -0.03 -8.90 -10.47
CA PRO A 160 -0.35 -8.52 -9.08
C PRO A 160 -1.39 -7.39 -8.98
N GLU A 161 -1.27 -6.36 -9.82
CA GLU A 161 -2.21 -5.25 -9.86
C GLU A 161 -3.63 -5.72 -10.23
N TYR A 162 -3.77 -6.63 -11.19
CA TYR A 162 -5.06 -7.21 -11.56
C TYR A 162 -5.63 -8.06 -10.44
N TRP A 163 -4.78 -8.83 -9.77
CA TRP A 163 -5.15 -9.60 -8.58
C TRP A 163 -5.72 -8.69 -7.50
N LYS A 164 -5.06 -7.58 -7.15
CA LYS A 164 -5.57 -6.60 -6.15
C LYS A 164 -6.90 -6.00 -6.59
N MET A 165 -7.00 -5.55 -7.84
CA MET A 165 -8.24 -4.99 -8.39
C MET A 165 -9.40 -5.98 -8.26
N LYS A 166 -9.17 -7.25 -8.63
CA LYS A 166 -10.18 -8.31 -8.54
C LYS A 166 -10.49 -8.66 -7.10
N LEU A 167 -9.50 -8.73 -6.21
CA LEU A 167 -9.74 -8.92 -4.78
C LEU A 167 -10.65 -7.82 -4.23
N HIS A 168 -10.33 -6.55 -4.47
CA HIS A 168 -11.14 -5.43 -3.99
C HIS A 168 -12.58 -5.52 -4.52
N LYS A 169 -12.76 -5.87 -5.80
CA LYS A 169 -14.08 -6.11 -6.40
C LYS A 169 -14.80 -7.30 -5.76
N SER A 170 -14.09 -8.41 -5.52
CA SER A 170 -14.61 -9.62 -4.87
C SER A 170 -15.12 -9.32 -3.46
N ILE A 171 -14.40 -8.52 -2.68
CA ILE A 171 -14.84 -8.10 -1.35
C ILE A 171 -16.06 -7.20 -1.42
N GLN A 172 -16.11 -6.26 -2.37
CA GLN A 172 -17.31 -5.46 -2.60
C GLN A 172 -18.53 -6.32 -2.96
N LEU A 173 -18.34 -7.36 -3.78
CA LEU A 173 -19.39 -8.32 -4.11
C LEU A 173 -19.85 -9.12 -2.90
N ILE A 174 -18.92 -9.56 -2.04
CA ILE A 174 -19.24 -10.28 -0.79
C ILE A 174 -20.05 -9.37 0.15
N VAL A 175 -19.61 -8.13 0.39
CA VAL A 175 -20.33 -7.17 1.24
C VAL A 175 -21.70 -6.84 0.65
N SER A 176 -21.80 -6.69 -0.68
CA SER A 176 -23.08 -6.49 -1.38
C SER A 176 -24.01 -7.70 -1.28
N ALA A 177 -23.49 -8.91 -1.41
CA ALA A 177 -24.28 -10.14 -1.28
C ALA A 177 -24.77 -10.36 0.15
N LEU A 178 -23.92 -10.07 1.15
CA LEU A 178 -24.27 -10.12 2.57
C LEU A 178 -25.45 -9.20 2.88
N THR A 179 -25.36 -7.94 2.46
CA THR A 179 -26.38 -6.92 2.73
C THR A 179 -27.67 -7.11 1.93
N ARG A 180 -27.63 -7.83 0.80
CA ARG A 180 -28.84 -8.22 0.04
C ARG A 180 -29.70 -9.26 0.73
N ARG A 181 -29.13 -10.11 1.60
CA ARG A 181 -29.87 -11.15 2.32
C ARG A 181 -30.66 -10.59 3.49
N ALA A 182 -30.00 -9.75 4.27
CA ALA A 182 -30.58 -9.01 5.37
C ALA A 182 -29.65 -7.85 5.72
N PRO A 183 -30.16 -6.78 6.35
CA PRO A 183 -29.32 -5.68 6.83
C PRO A 183 -28.20 -6.21 7.75
N ALA A 184 -27.00 -5.65 7.63
CA ALA A 184 -25.82 -6.17 8.30
C ALA A 184 -25.13 -5.11 9.16
N VAL A 185 -24.69 -5.50 10.36
CA VAL A 185 -23.70 -4.76 11.14
C VAL A 185 -22.34 -5.41 10.90
N ILE A 186 -21.38 -4.61 10.45
CA ILE A 186 -19.99 -5.03 10.22
C ILE A 186 -19.12 -4.27 11.23
N CYS A 187 -18.63 -5.00 12.24
CA CYS A 187 -17.78 -4.46 13.29
C CYS A 187 -16.32 -4.79 12.99
N LEU A 188 -15.47 -3.76 12.91
CA LEU A 188 -14.03 -3.90 12.75
C LEU A 188 -13.35 -3.31 13.98
N GLU A 189 -12.81 -4.19 14.82
CA GLU A 189 -12.15 -3.81 16.07
C GLU A 189 -10.66 -3.57 15.90
N ASP A 190 -10.18 -2.62 16.70
CA ASP A 190 -8.78 -2.27 16.87
C ASP A 190 -8.03 -1.83 15.60
N LEU A 191 -8.66 -0.99 14.77
CA LEU A 191 -8.15 -0.54 13.47
C LEU A 191 -6.79 0.19 13.48
N HIS A 192 -6.30 0.59 14.66
CA HIS A 192 -4.97 1.19 14.82
C HIS A 192 -3.82 0.19 14.65
N TRP A 193 -4.10 -1.11 14.67
CA TRP A 193 -3.15 -2.18 14.31
C TRP A 193 -3.41 -2.75 12.91
N THR A 194 -4.22 -2.10 12.07
CA THR A 194 -4.50 -2.59 10.71
C THR A 194 -3.40 -2.18 9.73
N ASP A 195 -3.10 -3.07 8.77
CA ASP A 195 -2.17 -2.84 7.67
C ASP A 195 -2.67 -1.76 6.68
N PRO A 196 -1.76 -1.05 5.98
CA PRO A 196 -2.12 -0.03 5.00
C PRO A 196 -3.11 -0.50 3.91
N SER A 197 -2.93 -1.71 3.37
CA SER A 197 -3.75 -2.27 2.29
C SER A 197 -5.19 -2.56 2.72
N SER A 198 -5.38 -3.05 3.95
CA SER A 198 -6.70 -3.18 4.58
C SER A 198 -7.38 -1.83 4.77
N ILE A 199 -6.65 -0.79 5.20
CA ILE A 199 -7.21 0.56 5.34
C ILE A 199 -7.60 1.14 3.98
N GLU A 200 -6.79 0.92 2.93
CA GLU A 200 -7.12 1.33 1.57
C GLU A 200 -8.40 0.64 1.06
N LEU A 201 -8.51 -0.68 1.24
CA LEU A 201 -9.70 -1.45 0.88
C LEU A 201 -10.93 -0.98 1.65
N LEU A 202 -10.80 -0.80 2.97
CA LEU A 202 -11.88 -0.33 3.84
C LEU A 202 -12.35 1.05 3.40
N ARG A 203 -11.45 2.00 3.16
CA ARG A 203 -11.79 3.33 2.61
C ARG A 203 -12.53 3.22 1.29
N THR A 204 -12.07 2.34 0.39
CA THR A 204 -12.71 2.14 -0.92
C THR A 204 -14.14 1.63 -0.79
N ILE A 205 -14.39 0.70 0.14
CA ILE A 205 -15.74 0.17 0.45
C ILE A 205 -16.62 1.28 1.06
N LEU A 206 -16.10 2.01 2.03
CA LEU A 206 -16.85 3.04 2.77
C LEU A 206 -17.13 4.31 1.94
N LEU A 207 -16.25 4.69 1.00
CA LEU A 207 -16.45 5.84 0.12
C LEU A 207 -17.45 5.55 -1.02
N LYS A 208 -17.59 4.29 -1.43
CA LYS A 208 -18.56 3.85 -2.46
C LYS A 208 -19.84 3.25 -1.85
N PHE A 209 -20.09 3.56 -0.59
CA PHE A 209 -21.09 2.91 0.26
C PHE A 209 -22.54 3.27 -0.13
N ASN A 210 -23.32 2.29 -0.58
CA ASN A 210 -24.75 2.44 -0.94
C ASN A 210 -25.63 1.27 -0.46
N TYR A 211 -25.17 0.46 0.50
CA TYR A 211 -25.85 -0.76 0.94
C TYR A 211 -26.49 -0.60 2.33
N PRO A 212 -27.49 -1.43 2.71
CA PRO A 212 -28.05 -1.43 4.06
C PRO A 212 -27.08 -2.10 5.04
N ALA A 213 -25.98 -1.42 5.36
CA ALA A 213 -24.98 -1.87 6.32
C ALA A 213 -24.68 -0.79 7.39
N LEU A 214 -24.42 -1.22 8.62
CA LEU A 214 -23.90 -0.36 9.68
C LEU A 214 -22.46 -0.77 9.95
N PHE A 215 -21.51 0.09 9.61
CA PHE A 215 -20.09 -0.13 9.89
C PHE A 215 -19.73 0.44 11.25
N LEU A 216 -19.18 -0.39 12.14
CA LEU A 216 -18.60 0.03 13.41
C LEU A 216 -17.08 -0.10 13.30
N CYS A 217 -16.40 1.03 13.10
CA CYS A 217 -14.95 1.09 12.94
C CYS A 217 -14.34 1.57 14.27
N VAL A 218 -13.67 0.67 14.98
CA VAL A 218 -13.26 0.91 16.37
C VAL A 218 -11.75 1.06 16.44
N SER A 219 -11.27 2.12 17.08
CA SER A 219 -9.83 2.39 17.15
C SER A 219 -9.41 3.18 18.41
N ARG A 220 -8.09 3.37 18.58
CA ARG A 220 -7.52 4.30 19.56
C ARG A 220 -7.39 5.71 18.94
N PRO A 221 -7.42 6.79 19.74
CA PRO A 221 -7.47 8.17 19.23
C PRO A 221 -6.27 8.61 18.36
N GLN A 222 -5.15 7.90 18.41
CA GLN A 222 -3.93 8.20 17.65
C GLN A 222 -4.04 7.84 16.15
N PHE A 223 -5.08 7.10 15.78
CA PHE A 223 -5.35 6.69 14.41
C PHE A 223 -6.49 7.52 13.81
N SER A 224 -6.40 7.83 12.51
CA SER A 224 -7.51 8.43 11.76
C SER A 224 -7.88 7.56 10.57
N LEU A 225 -9.15 7.18 10.48
CA LEU A 225 -9.64 6.34 9.39
C LEU A 225 -9.65 7.09 8.05
N PHE A 226 -10.05 8.36 8.05
CA PHE A 226 -10.16 9.19 6.83
C PHE A 226 -9.30 10.46 6.93
N THR A 227 -8.93 11.00 5.77
CA THR A 227 -8.39 12.37 5.68
C THR A 227 -9.53 13.39 5.64
N SER A 228 -9.24 14.65 5.97
CA SER A 228 -10.23 15.74 5.93
C SER A 228 -10.90 15.89 4.56
N GLN A 229 -10.16 15.63 3.47
CA GLN A 229 -10.69 15.67 2.10
C GLN A 229 -11.69 14.53 1.84
N GLN A 230 -11.38 13.31 2.30
CA GLN A 230 -12.25 12.14 2.11
C GLN A 230 -13.58 12.27 2.86
N LEU A 231 -13.57 12.90 4.04
CA LEU A 231 -14.78 13.12 4.84
C LEU A 231 -15.83 13.97 4.12
N SER A 232 -15.42 14.89 3.25
CA SER A 232 -16.35 15.74 2.48
C SER A 232 -17.32 14.95 1.60
N GLY A 233 -16.91 13.76 1.13
CA GLY A 233 -17.74 12.89 0.28
C GLY A 233 -18.74 12.01 1.04
N ILE A 234 -18.49 11.70 2.32
CA ILE A 234 -19.29 10.74 3.11
C ILE A 234 -19.92 11.36 4.37
N GLY A 235 -19.69 12.64 4.64
CA GLY A 235 -20.03 13.28 5.92
C GLY A 235 -21.51 13.18 6.35
N LYS A 236 -22.44 12.90 5.44
CA LYS A 236 -23.86 12.69 5.77
C LYS A 236 -24.14 11.35 6.48
N PHE A 237 -23.29 10.36 6.30
CA PHE A 237 -23.47 8.99 6.81
C PHE A 237 -22.37 8.57 7.79
N TYR A 238 -21.46 9.48 8.11
CA TYR A 238 -20.31 9.25 8.98
C TYR A 238 -20.49 9.94 10.33
N TYR A 239 -20.34 9.19 11.41
CA TYR A 239 -20.50 9.65 12.79
C TYR A 239 -19.26 9.32 13.61
N GLU A 240 -18.65 10.33 14.24
CA GLU A 240 -17.55 10.11 15.19
C GLU A 240 -18.09 10.01 16.60
N MET A 241 -17.67 8.96 17.30
CA MET A 241 -18.05 8.68 18.68
C MET A 241 -16.80 8.51 19.51
N ARG A 242 -16.46 9.51 20.33
CA ARG A 242 -15.30 9.48 21.22
C ARG A 242 -15.76 9.12 22.64
N LEU A 243 -15.46 7.90 23.07
CA LEU A 243 -15.70 7.44 24.42
C LEU A 243 -14.71 8.07 25.38
N GLN A 244 -15.25 8.70 26.42
CA GLN A 244 -14.49 9.29 27.52
C GLN A 244 -14.56 8.39 28.75
N ASP A 245 -13.62 8.55 29.68
CA ASP A 245 -13.71 7.92 31.00
C ASP A 245 -15.00 8.33 31.73
N LEU A 246 -15.44 7.51 32.67
CA LEU A 246 -16.66 7.76 33.45
C LEU A 246 -16.47 8.97 34.37
N SER A 247 -17.51 9.79 34.49
CA SER A 247 -17.56 10.80 35.54
C SER A 247 -17.54 10.15 36.94
N PRO A 248 -17.15 10.87 38.00
CA PRO A 248 -17.12 10.32 39.35
C PRO A 248 -18.46 9.69 39.82
N THR A 249 -19.59 10.27 39.39
CA THR A 249 -20.93 9.74 39.69
C THR A 249 -21.23 8.45 38.93
N GLU A 250 -20.81 8.36 37.66
CA GLU A 250 -20.93 7.14 36.85
C GLU A 250 -20.00 6.03 37.34
N ALA A 251 -18.77 6.36 37.74
CA ALA A 251 -17.81 5.44 38.34
C ALA A 251 -18.37 4.81 39.63
N GLN A 252 -18.97 5.64 40.50
CA GLN A 252 -19.65 5.16 41.70
C GLN A 252 -20.81 4.22 41.34
N GLY A 253 -21.68 4.62 40.41
CA GLY A 253 -22.80 3.79 39.96
C GLY A 253 -22.35 2.46 39.33
N MET A 254 -21.20 2.44 38.66
CA MET A 254 -20.60 1.21 38.15
C MET A 254 -20.20 0.27 39.28
N VAL A 255 -19.59 0.78 40.36
CA VAL A 255 -19.21 -0.05 41.51
C VAL A 255 -20.42 -0.55 42.29
N GLU A 256 -21.43 0.29 42.50
CA GLU A 256 -22.73 -0.11 43.08
C GLU A 256 -23.36 -1.25 42.27
N SER A 257 -23.37 -1.12 40.94
CA SER A 257 -23.86 -2.15 40.03
C SER A 257 -23.00 -3.42 40.04
N LEU A 258 -21.67 -3.30 40.04
CA LEU A 258 -20.74 -4.44 40.16
C LEU A 258 -21.04 -5.22 41.44
N LEU A 259 -21.18 -4.54 42.57
CA LEU A 259 -21.41 -5.13 43.88
C LEU A 259 -22.88 -5.52 44.13
N LYS A 260 -23.79 -5.25 43.18
CA LYS A 260 -25.25 -5.48 43.31
C LYS A 260 -25.82 -4.87 44.61
N THR A 261 -25.39 -3.67 44.94
CA THR A 261 -25.79 -2.92 46.15
C THR A 261 -26.10 -1.47 45.82
N GLU A 262 -27.05 -0.87 46.51
CA GLU A 262 -27.31 0.58 46.43
C GLU A 262 -26.33 1.39 47.29
N THR A 263 -25.63 0.74 48.22
CA THR A 263 -24.72 1.41 49.16
C THR A 263 -23.37 0.70 49.22
N ILE A 264 -22.30 1.47 49.02
CA ILE A 264 -20.91 1.04 49.18
C ILE A 264 -20.27 1.75 50.38
N PRO A 265 -19.27 1.14 51.04
CA PRO A 265 -18.54 1.78 52.14
C PRO A 265 -18.05 3.19 51.78
N VAL A 266 -18.19 4.15 52.71
CA VAL A 266 -17.79 5.56 52.49
C VAL A 266 -16.32 5.67 52.10
N GLU A 267 -15.46 4.85 52.71
CA GLU A 267 -14.03 4.79 52.41
C GLU A 267 -13.77 4.30 50.98
N LEU A 268 -14.52 3.30 50.50
CA LEU A 268 -14.46 2.82 49.12
C LEU A 268 -14.96 3.89 48.14
N ARG A 269 -16.03 4.61 48.47
CA ARG A 269 -16.53 5.75 47.67
C ARG A 269 -15.48 6.87 47.57
N ASN A 270 -14.90 7.27 48.69
CA ASN A 270 -13.85 8.29 48.73
C ASN A 270 -12.59 7.84 47.99
N PHE A 271 -12.30 6.54 47.98
CA PHE A 271 -11.23 5.96 47.19
C PHE A 271 -11.51 6.09 45.69
N ILE A 272 -12.68 5.66 45.22
CA ILE A 272 -13.11 5.76 43.82
C ILE A 272 -13.01 7.22 43.34
N GLN A 273 -13.53 8.17 44.11
CA GLN A 273 -13.50 9.59 43.74
C GLN A 273 -12.09 10.19 43.67
N ARG A 274 -11.13 9.70 44.46
CA ARG A 274 -9.76 10.23 44.52
C ARG A 274 -8.81 9.57 43.51
N LYS A 275 -9.01 8.28 43.22
CA LYS A 275 -8.01 7.43 42.53
C LYS A 275 -8.53 6.81 41.24
N ALA A 276 -9.83 6.65 41.07
CA ALA A 276 -10.35 6.17 39.80
C ALA A 276 -10.39 7.34 38.82
N GLU A 277 -9.52 7.33 37.83
CA GLU A 277 -9.55 8.26 36.69
C GLU A 277 -10.76 7.99 35.77
N GLY A 278 -11.87 7.49 36.30
CA GLY A 278 -13.08 7.15 35.56
C GLY A 278 -12.97 5.91 34.67
N ASN A 279 -11.82 5.26 34.57
CA ASN A 279 -11.63 4.11 33.68
C ASN A 279 -12.45 2.88 34.14
N PRO A 280 -13.44 2.40 33.36
CA PRO A 280 -14.31 1.28 33.76
C PRO A 280 -13.53 0.00 34.09
N PHE A 281 -12.52 -0.32 33.29
CA PHE A 281 -11.76 -1.55 33.49
C PHE A 281 -10.89 -1.48 34.76
N TYR A 282 -10.34 -0.31 35.07
CA TYR A 282 -9.64 -0.08 36.35
C TYR A 282 -10.56 -0.34 37.54
N LEU A 283 -11.77 0.21 37.53
CA LEU A 283 -12.74 0.03 38.60
C LEU A 283 -13.10 -1.45 38.81
N GLU A 284 -13.38 -2.18 37.72
CA GLU A 284 -13.70 -3.61 37.81
C GLU A 284 -12.53 -4.41 38.43
N GLU A 285 -11.31 -4.16 37.97
CA GLU A 285 -10.12 -4.87 38.45
C GLU A 285 -9.77 -4.54 39.91
N VAL A 286 -9.96 -3.29 40.34
CA VAL A 286 -9.77 -2.90 41.75
C VAL A 286 -10.75 -3.63 42.66
N ILE A 287 -12.04 -3.61 42.30
CA ILE A 287 -13.07 -4.26 43.10
C ILE A 287 -12.85 -5.77 43.17
N ASN A 288 -12.53 -6.40 42.04
CA ASN A 288 -12.18 -7.83 42.03
C ASN A 288 -10.96 -8.12 42.92
N SER A 289 -9.91 -7.30 42.84
CA SER A 289 -8.71 -7.48 43.67
C SER A 289 -9.01 -7.36 45.17
N LEU A 290 -9.88 -6.43 45.57
CA LEU A 290 -10.32 -6.25 46.96
C LEU A 290 -11.16 -7.42 47.48
N ILE A 291 -12.00 -8.01 46.64
CA ILE A 291 -12.78 -9.19 46.97
C ILE A 291 -11.86 -10.40 47.10
N GLU A 292 -10.91 -10.56 46.18
CA GLU A 292 -9.92 -11.65 46.19
C GLU A 292 -9.01 -11.62 47.42
N THR A 293 -8.69 -10.45 47.97
CA THR A 293 -7.91 -10.32 49.23
C THR A 293 -8.76 -10.41 50.49
N GLU A 294 -10.07 -10.67 50.37
CA GLU A 294 -11.03 -10.57 51.48
C GLU A 294 -10.97 -9.21 52.19
N THR A 295 -10.47 -8.17 51.50
CA THR A 295 -10.47 -6.79 52.00
C THR A 295 -11.86 -6.17 51.86
N LEU A 296 -12.62 -6.60 50.86
CA LEU A 296 -14.02 -6.29 50.66
C LEU A 296 -14.81 -7.61 50.68
N ILE A 297 -15.64 -7.80 51.71
CA ILE A 297 -16.45 -9.03 51.86
C ILE A 297 -17.93 -8.69 51.90
N GLU A 298 -18.74 -9.62 51.42
CA GLU A 298 -20.19 -9.55 51.57
C GLU A 298 -20.59 -10.15 52.92
N LYS A 299 -21.23 -9.35 53.77
CA LYS A 299 -21.76 -9.76 55.07
C LYS A 299 -23.19 -9.25 55.21
N ASP A 300 -24.13 -10.15 55.48
CA ASP A 300 -25.55 -9.82 55.66
C ASP A 300 -26.14 -8.99 54.49
N ASN A 301 -25.84 -9.37 53.24
CA ASN A 301 -26.19 -8.64 52.00
C ASN A 301 -25.63 -7.20 51.90
N THR A 302 -24.60 -6.86 52.68
CA THR A 302 -23.90 -5.58 52.61
C THR A 302 -22.41 -5.79 52.42
N TRP A 303 -21.77 -4.89 51.67
CA TRP A 303 -20.33 -4.95 51.46
C TRP A 303 -19.60 -4.19 52.54
N VAL A 304 -18.66 -4.84 53.20
CA VAL A 304 -17.88 -4.26 54.30
C VAL A 304 -16.39 -4.40 54.03
N LEU A 305 -15.63 -3.35 54.39
CA LEU A 305 -14.18 -3.39 54.38
C LEU A 305 -13.69 -4.08 55.65
N THR A 306 -12.84 -5.10 55.53
CA THR A 306 -12.26 -5.80 56.69
C THR A 306 -11.09 -5.05 57.32
N LYS A 307 -10.53 -4.06 56.61
CA LYS A 307 -9.49 -3.13 57.06
C LYS A 307 -9.60 -1.78 56.32
N PRO A 308 -9.07 -0.67 56.88
CA PRO A 308 -9.02 0.62 56.18
C PRO A 308 -8.23 0.54 54.87
N LEU A 309 -8.70 1.23 53.82
CA LEU A 309 -7.98 1.34 52.54
C LEU A 309 -6.84 2.34 52.66
N THR A 310 -5.60 1.87 52.46
CA THR A 310 -4.40 2.72 52.35
C THR A 310 -3.97 2.88 50.89
N ASP A 311 -3.20 3.93 50.58
CA ASP A 311 -2.64 4.15 49.25
C ASP A 311 -1.74 3.00 48.75
N THR A 312 -1.26 2.15 49.67
CA THR A 312 -0.46 0.96 49.40
C THR A 312 -1.27 -0.29 49.08
N ASP A 313 -2.57 -0.33 49.40
CA ASP A 313 -3.40 -1.53 49.21
C ASP A 313 -3.83 -1.73 47.75
N ILE A 314 -3.92 -0.65 46.97
CA ILE A 314 -4.39 -0.70 45.57
C ILE A 314 -3.54 0.25 44.72
N PRO A 315 -2.84 -0.26 43.68
CA PRO A 315 -2.09 0.58 42.76
C PRO A 315 -2.97 1.62 42.05
N SER A 316 -2.44 2.82 41.81
CA SER A 316 -3.17 3.92 41.15
C SER A 316 -3.37 3.74 39.65
N THR A 317 -2.81 2.68 39.05
CA THR A 317 -2.90 2.42 37.62
C THR A 317 -3.49 1.04 37.36
N ILE A 318 -4.21 0.90 36.25
CA ILE A 318 -4.73 -0.40 35.78
C ILE A 318 -3.64 -1.45 35.62
N GLN A 319 -2.47 -1.05 35.12
CA GLN A 319 -1.33 -1.95 35.00
C GLN A 319 -0.87 -2.46 36.36
N GLY A 320 -0.82 -1.59 37.38
CA GLY A 320 -0.44 -1.98 38.73
C GLY A 320 -1.43 -2.96 39.36
N VAL A 321 -2.74 -2.72 39.21
CA VAL A 321 -3.78 -3.62 39.75
C VAL A 321 -3.69 -5.01 39.11
N ILE A 322 -3.52 -5.07 37.79
CA ILE A 322 -3.31 -6.34 37.09
C ILE A 322 -2.03 -7.03 37.59
N SER A 323 -0.90 -6.32 37.68
CA SER A 323 0.36 -6.87 38.20
C SER A 323 0.21 -7.44 39.61
N ALA A 324 -0.49 -6.76 40.51
CA ALA A 324 -0.74 -7.25 41.86
C ALA A 324 -1.58 -8.55 41.89
N ARG A 325 -2.53 -8.72 40.96
CA ARG A 325 -3.26 -9.99 40.79
C ARG A 325 -2.34 -11.09 40.27
N LEU A 326 -1.49 -10.76 39.29
CA LEU A 326 -0.52 -11.70 38.72
C LEU A 326 0.52 -12.19 39.74
N ASP A 327 0.92 -11.34 40.70
CA ASP A 327 1.89 -11.69 41.74
C ASP A 327 1.38 -12.71 42.76
N ARG A 328 0.06 -12.93 42.83
CA ARG A 328 -0.56 -13.93 43.72
C ARG A 328 -0.66 -15.32 43.08
N LEU A 329 -0.41 -15.44 41.78
CA LEU A 329 -0.46 -16.73 41.09
C LEU A 329 0.67 -17.65 41.59
N GLU A 330 0.38 -18.96 41.68
CA GLU A 330 1.42 -19.97 41.86
C GLU A 330 2.49 -19.80 40.77
N LYS A 331 3.77 -20.00 41.13
CA LYS A 331 4.92 -19.71 40.27
C LYS A 331 4.79 -20.37 38.89
N GLU A 332 4.36 -21.63 38.87
CA GLU A 332 4.13 -22.43 37.67
C GLU A 332 2.97 -21.87 36.84
N THR A 333 1.87 -21.47 37.47
CA THR A 333 0.71 -20.88 36.80
C THR A 333 1.04 -19.52 36.18
N LYS A 334 1.77 -18.67 36.93
CA LYS A 334 2.27 -17.38 36.45
C LYS A 334 3.16 -17.55 35.23
N ARG A 335 4.06 -18.55 35.26
CA ARG A 335 4.96 -18.86 34.16
C ARG A 335 4.23 -19.27 32.89
N ILE A 336 3.18 -20.10 33.00
CA ILE A 336 2.38 -20.52 31.84
C ILE A 336 1.60 -19.36 31.25
N LEU A 337 1.01 -18.49 32.08
CA LEU A 337 0.34 -17.28 31.61
C LEU A 337 1.31 -16.33 30.90
N GLN A 338 2.54 -16.22 31.42
CA GLN A 338 3.62 -15.45 30.78
C GLN A 338 3.98 -16.03 29.41
N GLU A 339 4.18 -17.33 29.27
CA GLU A 339 4.47 -17.97 27.98
C GLU A 339 3.32 -17.79 26.98
N ALA A 340 2.07 -17.98 27.43
CA ALA A 340 0.87 -17.72 26.63
C ALA A 340 0.80 -16.26 26.15
N SER A 341 1.19 -15.30 27.00
CA SER A 341 1.18 -13.88 26.63
C SER A 341 2.14 -13.54 25.50
N VAL A 342 3.20 -14.33 25.30
CA VAL A 342 4.15 -14.14 24.19
C VAL A 342 3.63 -14.74 22.88
N ILE A 343 2.81 -15.80 22.94
CA ILE A 343 2.15 -16.37 21.75
C ILE A 343 1.14 -15.36 21.19
N GLY A 344 0.27 -14.82 22.03
CA GLY A 344 -0.73 -13.84 21.60
C GLY A 344 -1.94 -13.76 22.52
N ARG A 345 -2.91 -12.89 22.18
CA ARG A 345 -4.19 -12.79 22.90
C ARG A 345 -5.01 -14.06 22.74
N VAL A 346 -5.03 -14.62 21.53
CA VAL A 346 -5.51 -15.98 21.25
C VAL A 346 -4.27 -16.85 21.07
N PHE A 347 -4.26 -18.03 21.68
CA PHE A 347 -3.11 -18.93 21.61
C PHE A 347 -3.54 -20.39 21.52
N LEU A 348 -2.89 -21.13 20.60
CA LEU A 348 -3.07 -22.58 20.47
C LEU A 348 -2.42 -23.30 21.64
N TYR A 349 -3.17 -24.23 22.23
CA TYR A 349 -2.68 -25.11 23.29
C TYR A 349 -1.46 -25.92 22.86
N GLU A 350 -1.44 -26.43 21.62
CA GLU A 350 -0.33 -27.24 21.11
C GLU A 350 1.00 -26.47 21.03
N ILE A 351 0.96 -25.18 20.67
CA ILE A 351 2.16 -24.31 20.69
C ILE A 351 2.61 -24.13 22.15
N LEU A 352 1.70 -23.75 23.05
CA LEU A 352 2.00 -23.53 24.47
C LEU A 352 2.61 -24.78 25.13
N LYS A 353 2.02 -25.94 24.86
CA LYS A 353 2.47 -27.25 25.36
C LYS A 353 3.85 -27.64 24.87
N LYS A 354 4.22 -27.27 23.63
CA LYS A 354 5.54 -27.56 23.06
C LYS A 354 6.63 -26.62 23.59
N ILE A 355 6.32 -25.35 23.85
CA ILE A 355 7.32 -24.38 24.35
C ILE A 355 7.54 -24.47 25.86
N THR A 356 6.53 -24.89 26.63
CA THR A 356 6.61 -24.95 28.09
C THR A 356 7.41 -26.13 28.59
N GLU A 357 8.18 -25.91 29.65
CA GLU A 357 8.88 -26.99 30.38
C GLU A 357 7.96 -27.63 31.44
N LEU A 358 6.83 -26.99 31.76
CA LEU A 358 5.87 -27.40 32.79
C LEU A 358 4.74 -28.29 32.23
N LYS A 359 5.12 -29.32 31.46
CA LYS A 359 4.17 -30.15 30.69
C LYS A 359 3.12 -30.86 31.54
N GLU A 360 3.46 -31.22 32.77
CA GLU A 360 2.54 -31.93 33.68
C GLU A 360 1.58 -30.95 34.40
N GLN A 361 1.96 -29.68 34.50
CA GLN A 361 1.21 -28.65 35.23
C GLN A 361 0.32 -27.82 34.31
N ILE A 362 0.53 -27.88 32.98
CA ILE A 362 -0.17 -27.01 32.01
C ILE A 362 -1.69 -27.06 32.15
N ASP A 363 -2.28 -28.25 32.19
CA ASP A 363 -3.73 -28.38 32.27
C ASP A 363 -4.27 -27.83 33.61
N ARG A 364 -3.59 -28.13 34.72
CA ARG A 364 -3.97 -27.61 36.04
C ARG A 364 -3.87 -26.09 36.09
N SER A 365 -2.81 -25.51 35.54
CA SER A 365 -2.58 -24.07 35.49
C SER A 365 -3.61 -23.36 34.61
N LEU A 366 -3.91 -23.88 33.42
CA LEU A 366 -4.94 -23.33 32.53
C LEU A 366 -6.32 -23.35 33.20
N HIS A 367 -6.71 -24.46 33.84
CA HIS A 367 -7.93 -24.52 34.63
C HIS A 367 -7.93 -23.52 35.80
N GLY A 368 -6.78 -23.29 36.44
CA GLY A 368 -6.61 -22.27 37.47
C GLY A 368 -6.81 -20.85 36.95
N LEU A 369 -6.23 -20.55 35.79
CA LEU A 369 -6.34 -19.25 35.11
C LEU A 369 -7.77 -18.96 34.63
N GLU A 370 -8.49 -19.98 34.16
CA GLU A 370 -9.91 -19.88 33.84
C GLU A 370 -10.77 -19.60 35.08
N ARG A 371 -10.49 -20.28 36.21
CA ARG A 371 -11.17 -20.01 37.49
C ARG A 371 -10.95 -18.60 38.00
N LEU A 372 -9.76 -18.03 37.75
CA LEU A 372 -9.42 -16.64 38.07
C LEU A 372 -9.90 -15.63 37.01
N ASP A 373 -10.62 -16.10 35.97
CA ASP A 373 -11.21 -15.30 34.89
C ASP A 373 -10.16 -14.46 34.12
N LEU A 374 -8.91 -14.95 34.06
CA LEU A 374 -7.82 -14.32 33.30
C LEU A 374 -7.81 -14.77 31.83
N ILE A 375 -8.13 -16.04 31.60
CA ILE A 375 -8.28 -16.64 30.27
C ILE A 375 -9.62 -17.37 30.16
N ARG A 376 -10.00 -17.72 28.93
CA ARG A 376 -11.15 -18.61 28.65
C ARG A 376 -10.82 -19.52 27.47
N THR A 377 -11.42 -20.69 27.46
CA THR A 377 -11.48 -21.52 26.25
C THR A 377 -12.16 -20.73 25.12
N HIS A 378 -11.49 -20.64 23.97
CA HIS A 378 -11.95 -19.95 22.78
C HIS A 378 -12.59 -20.92 21.79
N THR A 379 -11.84 -21.97 21.43
CA THR A 379 -12.23 -23.01 20.47
C THR A 379 -11.84 -24.37 21.04
N LEU A 380 -12.68 -25.40 20.85
CA LEU A 380 -12.42 -26.77 21.33
C LEU A 380 -12.02 -27.74 20.21
N ASP A 381 -12.47 -27.49 18.98
CA ASP A 381 -12.33 -28.38 17.83
C ASP A 381 -12.17 -27.50 16.59
N PRO A 382 -11.26 -27.80 15.64
CA PRO A 382 -10.31 -28.90 15.55
C PRO A 382 -9.11 -28.74 16.50
N ASP A 383 -8.80 -27.51 16.92
CA ASP A 383 -7.70 -27.21 17.82
C ASP A 383 -8.18 -26.52 19.09
N LEU A 384 -7.60 -26.93 20.22
CA LEU A 384 -7.87 -26.31 21.50
C LEU A 384 -7.16 -24.96 21.60
N GLU A 385 -7.93 -23.89 21.65
CA GLU A 385 -7.46 -22.52 21.78
C GLU A 385 -7.96 -21.89 23.07
N TYR A 386 -7.13 -21.01 23.62
CA TYR A 386 -7.51 -20.15 24.73
C TYR A 386 -7.36 -18.68 24.33
N ILE A 387 -8.14 -17.83 24.97
CA ILE A 387 -8.10 -16.38 24.78
C ILE A 387 -7.94 -15.67 26.13
N PHE A 388 -7.09 -14.65 26.16
CA PHE A 388 -7.07 -13.69 27.26
C PHE A 388 -8.36 -12.89 27.27
N LYS A 389 -9.07 -12.90 28.39
CA LYS A 389 -10.36 -12.21 28.53
C LYS A 389 -10.26 -10.73 28.19
N HIS A 390 -9.16 -10.09 28.61
CA HIS A 390 -8.88 -8.69 28.33
C HIS A 390 -7.52 -8.53 27.65
N ALA A 391 -7.49 -7.78 26.53
CA ALA A 391 -6.26 -7.49 25.81
C ALA A 391 -5.21 -6.81 26.70
N LEU A 392 -5.65 -5.87 27.55
CA LEU A 392 -4.74 -5.18 28.48
C LEU A 392 -4.12 -6.11 29.54
N THR A 393 -4.81 -7.19 29.93
CA THR A 393 -4.20 -8.21 30.80
C THR A 393 -3.04 -8.91 30.09
N GLN A 394 -3.23 -9.32 28.84
CA GLN A 394 -2.13 -9.89 28.03
C GLN A 394 -0.98 -8.90 27.89
N GLU A 395 -1.25 -7.63 27.59
CA GLU A 395 -0.22 -6.59 27.46
C GLU A 395 0.59 -6.42 28.76
N VAL A 396 -0.06 -6.43 29.93
CA VAL A 396 0.61 -6.32 31.24
C VAL A 396 1.46 -7.56 31.54
N VAL A 397 0.93 -8.76 31.28
CA VAL A 397 1.69 -10.01 31.48
C VAL A 397 2.93 -10.04 30.59
N TYR A 398 2.77 -9.69 29.31
CA TYR A 398 3.85 -9.65 28.32
C TYR A 398 4.92 -8.63 28.69
N ASN A 399 4.51 -7.41 29.05
CA ASN A 399 5.45 -6.34 29.43
C ASN A 399 6.09 -6.55 30.81
N GLY A 400 5.50 -7.38 31.66
CA GLY A 400 6.06 -7.79 32.95
C GLY A 400 7.23 -8.78 32.85
N LEU A 401 7.45 -9.40 31.69
CA LEU A 401 8.60 -10.27 31.45
C LEU A 401 9.89 -9.47 31.20
N LEU A 402 11.01 -9.97 31.73
CA LEU A 402 12.31 -9.41 31.39
C LEU A 402 12.56 -9.56 29.90
N LYS A 403 13.25 -8.58 29.29
CA LYS A 403 13.56 -8.59 27.85
C LYS A 403 14.23 -9.89 27.41
N LYS A 404 15.19 -10.40 28.20
CA LYS A 404 15.90 -11.66 27.93
C LYS A 404 14.98 -12.88 27.96
N GLU A 405 14.00 -12.91 28.85
CA GLU A 405 13.04 -14.02 28.93
C GLU A 405 12.09 -14.00 27.73
N ARG A 406 11.59 -12.82 27.35
CA ARG A 406 10.78 -12.66 26.13
C ARG A 406 11.50 -13.16 24.90
N GLN A 407 12.78 -12.81 24.73
CA GLN A 407 13.61 -13.26 23.63
C GLN A 407 13.64 -14.79 23.54
N VAL A 408 13.94 -15.47 24.66
CA VAL A 408 13.98 -16.94 24.69
C VAL A 408 12.62 -17.56 24.34
N ILE A 409 11.52 -16.99 24.83
CA ILE A 409 10.17 -17.52 24.54
C ILE A 409 9.79 -17.28 23.07
N HIS A 410 10.05 -16.11 22.51
CA HIS A 410 9.81 -15.83 21.08
C HIS A 410 10.58 -16.79 20.17
N GLU A 411 11.85 -17.05 20.48
CA GLU A 411 12.67 -18.02 19.74
C GLU A 411 12.08 -19.43 19.80
N LYS A 412 11.66 -19.90 20.99
CA LYS A 412 11.00 -21.21 21.14
C LYS A 412 9.70 -21.29 20.33
N ILE A 413 8.88 -20.24 20.35
CA ILE A 413 7.63 -20.16 19.57
C ILE A 413 7.92 -20.28 18.08
N ALA A 414 8.86 -19.49 17.56
CA ALA A 414 9.19 -19.49 16.14
C ALA A 414 9.64 -20.89 15.66
N ASN A 415 10.53 -21.54 16.42
CA ASN A 415 11.01 -22.88 16.08
C ASN A 415 9.89 -23.95 16.13
N VAL A 416 8.98 -23.85 17.10
CA VAL A 416 7.81 -24.74 17.18
C VAL A 416 6.86 -24.52 16.00
N MET A 417 6.58 -23.26 15.65
CA MET A 417 5.72 -22.93 14.50
C MET A 417 6.33 -23.40 13.18
N GLU A 418 7.64 -23.20 12.98
CA GLU A 418 8.36 -23.64 11.79
C GLU A 418 8.29 -25.17 11.61
N GLU A 419 8.34 -25.93 12.71
CA GLU A 419 8.20 -27.39 12.69
C GLU A 419 6.74 -27.82 12.47
N LEU A 420 5.81 -27.26 13.25
CA LEU A 420 4.40 -27.66 13.26
C LEU A 420 3.71 -27.35 11.91
N PHE A 421 4.09 -26.24 11.27
CA PHE A 421 3.47 -25.72 10.07
C PHE A 421 4.35 -25.84 8.82
N ARG A 422 5.30 -26.79 8.80
CA ARG A 422 6.32 -26.94 7.74
C ARG A 422 5.74 -26.98 6.32
N GLU A 423 4.60 -27.61 6.12
CA GLU A 423 3.97 -27.74 4.79
C GLU A 423 3.17 -26.51 4.37
N ARG A 424 2.96 -25.56 5.29
CA ARG A 424 2.16 -24.35 5.12
C ARG A 424 2.86 -23.07 5.59
N LEU A 425 4.19 -23.07 5.66
CA LEU A 425 4.99 -21.91 6.08
C LEU A 425 4.63 -20.58 5.38
N PRO A 426 4.26 -20.54 4.07
CA PRO A 426 3.85 -19.29 3.44
C PRO A 426 2.68 -18.58 4.12
N GLU A 427 1.85 -19.27 4.91
CA GLU A 427 0.78 -18.67 5.72
C GLU A 427 1.32 -17.88 6.91
N PHE A 428 2.53 -18.22 7.40
CA PHE A 428 3.09 -17.74 8.66
C PHE A 428 4.39 -16.94 8.50
N TYR A 429 4.83 -16.60 7.28
CA TYR A 429 6.09 -15.87 7.07
C TYR A 429 6.20 -14.60 7.90
N GLU A 430 5.13 -13.80 7.94
CA GLU A 430 5.04 -12.55 8.69
C GLU A 430 5.15 -12.79 10.21
N THR A 431 4.47 -13.82 10.71
CA THR A 431 4.49 -14.19 12.14
C THR A 431 5.85 -14.77 12.54
N LEU A 432 6.45 -15.63 11.71
CA LEU A 432 7.78 -16.19 11.92
C LEU A 432 8.85 -15.10 11.93
N ALA A 433 8.79 -14.15 10.98
CA ALA A 433 9.65 -12.98 10.96
C ALA A 433 9.57 -12.19 12.27
N TYR A 434 8.36 -11.93 12.77
CA TYR A 434 8.15 -11.25 14.04
C TYR A 434 8.77 -12.02 15.22
N HIS A 435 8.47 -13.30 15.38
CA HIS A 435 9.00 -14.08 16.50
C HIS A 435 10.52 -14.26 16.43
N TYR A 436 11.11 -14.56 15.26
CA TYR A 436 12.57 -14.66 15.14
C TYR A 436 13.28 -13.33 15.38
N LYS A 437 12.69 -12.20 14.96
CA LYS A 437 13.22 -10.87 15.27
C LYS A 437 13.21 -10.61 16.78
N GLN A 438 12.07 -10.85 17.44
CA GLN A 438 11.97 -10.67 18.90
C GLN A 438 12.86 -11.67 19.65
N GLY A 439 13.11 -12.86 19.09
CA GLY A 439 14.03 -13.88 19.59
C GLY A 439 15.52 -13.60 19.35
N GLN A 440 15.84 -12.58 18.54
CA GLN A 440 17.20 -12.20 18.11
C GLN A 440 17.90 -13.21 17.18
N SER A 441 17.17 -14.16 16.60
CA SER A 441 17.66 -14.99 15.48
C SER A 441 17.59 -14.21 14.17
N TYR A 442 18.44 -13.19 14.06
CA TYR A 442 18.37 -12.19 13.00
C TYR A 442 18.46 -12.77 11.58
N LEU A 443 19.28 -13.80 11.36
CA LEU A 443 19.37 -14.46 10.06
C LEU A 443 18.03 -15.07 9.61
N LYS A 444 17.37 -15.84 10.49
CA LYS A 444 16.03 -16.37 10.21
C LYS A 444 15.00 -15.27 10.09
N ALA A 445 15.08 -14.24 10.95
CA ALA A 445 14.17 -13.10 10.88
C ALA A 445 14.26 -12.41 9.50
N VAL A 446 15.46 -12.13 9.02
CA VAL A 446 15.70 -11.49 7.72
C VAL A 446 15.20 -12.37 6.57
N ASP A 447 15.48 -13.68 6.59
CA ASP A 447 14.97 -14.61 5.57
C ASP A 447 13.44 -14.59 5.48
N TYR A 448 12.74 -14.68 6.63
CA TYR A 448 11.28 -14.60 6.67
C TYR A 448 10.73 -13.21 6.34
N LEU A 449 11.43 -12.12 6.70
CA LEU A 449 11.08 -10.75 6.29
C LEU A 449 11.17 -10.59 4.76
N MET A 450 12.22 -11.14 4.13
CA MET A 450 12.37 -11.10 2.67
C MET A 450 11.26 -11.90 1.97
N LYS A 451 10.94 -13.10 2.47
CA LYS A 451 9.82 -13.92 1.98
C LYS A 451 8.45 -13.24 2.17
N ALA A 452 8.24 -12.56 3.29
CA ALA A 452 7.04 -11.75 3.52
C ALA A 452 6.97 -10.56 2.55
N GLY A 453 8.10 -9.89 2.30
CA GLY A 453 8.20 -8.81 1.33
C GLY A 453 7.88 -9.27 -0.10
N GLU A 454 8.36 -10.45 -0.50
CA GLU A 454 8.08 -11.07 -1.80
C GLU A 454 6.60 -11.48 -1.92
N LYS A 455 6.03 -12.12 -0.89
CA LYS A 455 4.60 -12.46 -0.83
C LYS A 455 3.71 -11.22 -0.93
N CYS A 456 4.08 -10.11 -0.28
CA CYS A 456 3.39 -8.83 -0.39
C CYS A 456 3.50 -8.25 -1.81
N TYR A 457 4.68 -8.34 -2.41
CA TYR A 457 4.91 -7.92 -3.79
C TYR A 457 4.01 -8.67 -4.79
N GLU A 458 3.91 -10.00 -4.68
CA GLU A 458 3.04 -10.83 -5.54
C GLU A 458 1.54 -10.48 -5.39
N ARG A 459 1.14 -9.96 -4.23
CA ARG A 459 -0.23 -9.52 -3.91
C ARG A 459 -0.46 -8.03 -4.10
N TYR A 460 0.54 -7.31 -4.64
CA TYR A 460 0.49 -5.87 -4.90
C TYR A 460 0.22 -5.00 -3.66
N THR A 461 0.77 -5.40 -2.52
CA THR A 461 0.76 -4.65 -1.25
C THR A 461 2.16 -4.06 -1.05
N ILE A 462 2.45 -3.02 -1.85
CA ILE A 462 3.81 -2.50 -2.09
C ILE A 462 4.37 -1.79 -0.86
N GLU A 463 3.54 -1.09 -0.10
CA GLU A 463 3.90 -0.40 1.13
C GLU A 463 4.37 -1.39 2.21
N GLU A 464 3.65 -2.50 2.38
CA GLU A 464 4.01 -3.59 3.29
C GLU A 464 5.29 -4.28 2.81
N SER A 465 5.42 -4.54 1.49
CA SER A 465 6.65 -5.08 0.91
C SER A 465 7.86 -4.20 1.21
N HIS A 466 7.74 -2.89 0.99
CA HIS A 466 8.78 -1.93 1.34
C HIS A 466 9.11 -1.94 2.84
N GLN A 467 8.10 -2.02 3.72
CA GLN A 467 8.31 -2.02 5.17
C GLN A 467 9.05 -3.28 5.63
N TYR A 468 8.72 -4.46 5.08
CA TYR A 468 9.42 -5.70 5.37
C TYR A 468 10.88 -5.69 4.91
N TYR A 469 11.13 -5.22 3.69
CA TYR A 469 12.50 -5.08 3.18
C TYR A 469 13.31 -4.05 3.96
N LYS A 470 12.69 -2.93 4.36
CA LYS A 470 13.32 -1.93 5.22
C LYS A 470 13.70 -2.52 6.58
N GLU A 471 12.81 -3.30 7.17
CA GLU A 471 13.07 -3.94 8.46
C GLU A 471 14.19 -4.98 8.38
N ALA A 472 14.23 -5.78 7.31
CA ALA A 472 15.33 -6.69 7.02
C ALA A 472 16.65 -5.92 6.83
N PHE A 473 16.60 -4.78 6.13
CA PHE A 473 17.75 -3.93 5.89
C PHE A 473 18.28 -3.34 7.20
N ASP A 474 17.42 -2.78 8.04
CA ASP A 474 17.80 -2.19 9.32
C ASP A 474 18.46 -3.22 10.26
N ILE A 475 18.06 -4.50 10.19
CA ILE A 475 18.71 -5.58 10.95
C ILE A 475 20.13 -5.83 10.44
N LEU A 476 20.31 -5.98 9.11
CA LEU A 476 21.61 -6.27 8.52
C LEU A 476 22.56 -5.05 8.51
N SER A 477 22.05 -3.84 8.29
CA SER A 477 22.86 -2.62 8.16
C SER A 477 23.42 -2.14 9.49
N ASN A 478 22.73 -2.41 10.61
CA ASN A 478 23.18 -2.03 11.95
C ASN A 478 24.25 -2.98 12.53
N LYS A 479 24.53 -4.11 11.86
CA LYS A 479 25.55 -5.07 12.28
C LYS A 479 26.92 -4.70 11.72
N THR A 480 27.91 -4.53 12.59
CA THR A 480 29.28 -4.15 12.22
C THR A 480 30.16 -5.34 11.80
N ASP A 481 29.79 -6.55 12.20
CA ASP A 481 30.53 -7.81 12.02
C ASP A 481 29.72 -8.84 11.24
N ARG A 482 29.33 -8.51 10.00
CA ARG A 482 28.55 -9.41 9.15
C ARG A 482 29.36 -10.62 8.69
N SER A 483 28.72 -11.80 8.68
CA SER A 483 29.24 -12.99 8.02
C SER A 483 29.10 -12.86 6.49
N LYS A 484 29.77 -13.74 5.74
CA LYS A 484 29.62 -13.78 4.27
C LYS A 484 28.18 -14.07 3.84
N ASP A 485 27.47 -14.93 4.58
CA ASP A 485 26.07 -15.25 4.29
C ASP A 485 25.15 -14.05 4.53
N GLU A 486 25.41 -13.26 5.59
CA GLU A 486 24.69 -12.02 5.87
C GLU A 486 24.97 -10.94 4.82
N ASP A 487 26.21 -10.86 4.33
CA ASP A 487 26.57 -9.96 3.23
C ASP A 487 25.84 -10.34 1.94
N ILE A 488 25.82 -11.63 1.59
CA ILE A 488 25.09 -12.14 0.42
C ILE A 488 23.59 -11.82 0.53
N LEU A 489 23.01 -12.07 1.70
CA LEU A 489 21.60 -11.80 1.97
C LEU A 489 21.26 -10.32 1.87
N LEU A 490 22.17 -9.43 2.30
CA LEU A 490 22.01 -7.98 2.11
C LEU A 490 21.98 -7.61 0.62
N ILE A 491 22.83 -8.21 -0.21
CA ILE A 491 22.84 -7.90 -1.64
C ILE A 491 21.54 -8.38 -2.30
N ASP A 492 21.08 -9.59 -1.97
CA ASP A 492 19.80 -10.11 -2.45
C ASP A 492 18.63 -9.22 -2.02
N LEU A 493 18.63 -8.77 -0.77
CA LEU A 493 17.66 -7.82 -0.24
C LEU A 493 17.66 -6.51 -1.03
N LEU A 494 18.83 -5.91 -1.32
CA LEU A 494 18.91 -4.66 -2.09
C LEU A 494 18.33 -4.83 -3.51
N ILE A 495 18.59 -5.97 -4.15
CA ILE A 495 18.05 -6.30 -5.48
C ILE A 495 16.52 -6.47 -5.42
N GLN A 496 16.01 -7.22 -4.44
CA GLN A 496 14.56 -7.42 -4.27
C GLN A 496 13.84 -6.12 -3.91
N TRP A 497 14.42 -5.32 -3.01
CA TRP A 497 13.84 -4.05 -2.57
C TRP A 497 13.75 -3.03 -3.72
N SER A 498 14.65 -3.12 -4.70
CA SER A 498 14.61 -2.29 -5.91
C SER A 498 13.28 -2.40 -6.67
N TYR A 499 12.63 -3.56 -6.65
CA TYR A 499 11.29 -3.73 -7.23
C TYR A 499 10.25 -2.89 -6.47
N ALA A 500 10.24 -2.91 -5.13
CA ALA A 500 9.28 -2.12 -4.36
C ALA A 500 9.47 -0.61 -4.57
N TYR A 501 10.72 -0.13 -4.68
CA TYR A 501 11.01 1.25 -5.05
C TYR A 501 10.52 1.59 -6.46
N TYR A 502 10.69 0.68 -7.43
CA TYR A 502 10.17 0.86 -8.79
C TYR A 502 8.64 1.09 -8.80
N PHE A 503 7.86 0.30 -8.06
CA PHE A 503 6.39 0.47 -8.00
C PHE A 503 5.95 1.74 -7.30
N ARG A 504 6.75 2.21 -6.33
CA ARG A 504 6.54 3.51 -5.68
C ARG A 504 6.95 4.69 -6.57
N ALA A 505 7.65 4.43 -7.67
CA ALA A 505 8.34 5.42 -8.50
C ALA A 505 9.31 6.32 -7.69
N ASP A 506 9.86 5.78 -6.59
CA ASP A 506 10.81 6.45 -5.71
C ASP A 506 12.24 6.15 -6.16
N TYR A 507 12.67 6.84 -7.21
CA TYR A 507 14.01 6.66 -7.77
C TYR A 507 15.07 7.46 -7.02
N GLY A 508 14.69 8.54 -6.33
CA GLY A 508 15.58 9.29 -5.45
C GLY A 508 16.04 8.42 -4.27
N GLY A 509 15.11 7.81 -3.55
CA GLY A 509 15.41 6.90 -2.45
C GLY A 509 16.18 5.66 -2.89
N LEU A 510 15.84 5.10 -4.06
CA LEU A 510 16.56 3.95 -4.61
C LEU A 510 18.00 4.29 -5.03
N GLU A 511 18.21 5.45 -5.65
CA GLU A 511 19.56 5.91 -6.01
C GLU A 511 20.43 5.99 -4.76
N ASP A 512 19.94 6.68 -3.73
CA ASP A 512 20.67 6.85 -2.46
C ASP A 512 20.97 5.51 -1.81
N LEU A 513 20.01 4.58 -1.82
CA LEU A 513 20.17 3.25 -1.25
C LEU A 513 21.27 2.47 -1.98
N LEU A 514 21.17 2.34 -3.31
CA LEU A 514 22.11 1.54 -4.09
C LEU A 514 23.51 2.19 -4.11
N LYS A 515 23.61 3.51 -4.31
CA LYS A 515 24.92 4.20 -4.34
C LYS A 515 25.72 4.02 -3.06
N ARG A 516 25.05 4.09 -1.89
CA ARG A 516 25.71 3.88 -0.59
C ARG A 516 26.30 2.48 -0.43
N HIS A 517 25.79 1.49 -1.17
CA HIS A 517 26.21 0.10 -1.07
C HIS A 517 27.03 -0.39 -2.27
N GLU A 518 27.27 0.44 -3.28
CA GLU A 518 27.97 0.05 -4.50
C GLU A 518 29.36 -0.55 -4.22
N THR A 519 30.18 0.15 -3.42
CA THR A 519 31.54 -0.31 -3.08
C THR A 519 31.52 -1.67 -2.37
N PHE A 520 30.56 -1.84 -1.46
CA PHE A 520 30.36 -3.10 -0.74
C PHE A 520 30.00 -4.25 -1.70
N VAL A 521 29.00 -4.05 -2.56
CA VAL A 521 28.57 -5.07 -3.53
C VAL A 521 29.69 -5.43 -4.50
N ARG A 522 30.44 -4.44 -5.01
CA ARG A 522 31.60 -4.67 -5.88
C ARG A 522 32.70 -5.50 -5.22
N SER A 523 32.88 -5.35 -3.91
CA SER A 523 33.88 -6.12 -3.15
C SER A 523 33.47 -7.55 -2.81
N SER A 524 32.20 -7.94 -3.04
CA SER A 524 31.68 -9.26 -2.70
C SER A 524 32.26 -10.41 -3.54
N GLY A 525 32.70 -10.11 -4.77
CA GLY A 525 33.17 -11.11 -5.73
C GLY A 525 32.06 -11.98 -6.36
N ASP A 526 30.78 -11.66 -6.14
CA ASP A 526 29.65 -12.34 -6.76
C ASP A 526 29.17 -11.58 -8.01
N ASP A 527 29.62 -12.04 -9.17
CA ASP A 527 29.27 -11.44 -10.47
C ASP A 527 27.77 -11.48 -10.77
N ALA A 528 27.04 -12.52 -10.36
CA ALA A 528 25.62 -12.63 -10.68
C ALA A 528 24.82 -11.56 -9.93
N ARG A 529 25.09 -11.39 -8.64
CA ARG A 529 24.45 -10.36 -7.82
C ARG A 529 24.92 -8.96 -8.20
N LEU A 530 26.21 -8.78 -8.46
CA LEU A 530 26.75 -7.51 -8.93
C LEU A 530 26.09 -7.09 -10.26
N GLY A 531 25.98 -7.98 -11.24
CA GLY A 531 25.37 -7.66 -12.54
C GLY A 531 23.93 -7.17 -12.41
N MET A 532 23.09 -7.86 -11.64
CA MET A 532 21.69 -7.42 -11.42
C MET A 532 21.60 -6.14 -10.58
N PHE A 533 22.46 -5.97 -9.57
CA PHE A 533 22.55 -4.74 -8.79
C PHE A 533 22.92 -3.53 -9.67
N LEU A 534 23.92 -3.68 -10.54
CA LEU A 534 24.33 -2.62 -11.46
C LEU A 534 23.25 -2.32 -12.50
N ALA A 535 22.50 -3.34 -12.96
CA ALA A 535 21.37 -3.13 -13.85
C ALA A 535 20.31 -2.22 -13.20
N TRP A 536 19.93 -2.50 -11.94
CA TRP A 536 18.98 -1.67 -11.19
C TRP A 536 19.48 -0.26 -10.93
N LEU A 537 20.76 -0.11 -10.57
CA LEU A 537 21.37 1.21 -10.39
C LEU A 537 21.37 1.99 -11.72
N GLY A 538 21.73 1.34 -12.82
CA GLY A 538 21.70 1.92 -14.16
C GLY A 538 20.30 2.37 -14.58
N TRP A 539 19.28 1.54 -14.36
CA TRP A 539 17.88 1.90 -14.60
C TRP A 539 17.45 3.11 -13.77
N THR A 540 17.78 3.12 -12.48
CA THR A 540 17.45 4.20 -11.55
C THR A 540 18.08 5.52 -12.02
N LEU A 541 19.36 5.50 -12.38
CA LEU A 541 20.07 6.68 -12.88
C LEU A 541 19.46 7.21 -14.19
N ASN A 542 18.91 6.33 -15.04
CA ASN A 542 18.16 6.78 -16.23
C ASN A 542 16.91 7.59 -15.83
N GLN A 543 16.16 7.13 -14.83
CA GLN A 543 14.96 7.83 -14.34
C GLN A 543 15.30 9.16 -13.65
N ARG A 544 16.53 9.29 -13.14
CA ARG A 544 17.13 10.50 -12.55
C ARG A 544 17.77 11.45 -13.59
N GLU A 545 17.60 11.18 -14.89
CA GLU A 545 18.27 11.86 -16.02
C GLU A 545 19.80 11.82 -16.05
N LYS A 546 20.45 10.96 -15.26
CA LYS A 546 21.91 10.75 -15.27
C LYS A 546 22.29 9.78 -16.38
N SER A 547 22.00 10.16 -17.62
CA SER A 547 21.95 9.25 -18.78
C SER A 547 23.29 8.62 -19.13
N LEU A 548 24.40 9.37 -19.05
CA LEU A 548 25.75 8.85 -19.31
C LEU A 548 26.21 7.85 -18.24
N ASP A 549 25.92 8.14 -16.98
CA ASP A 549 26.21 7.19 -15.89
C ASP A 549 25.37 5.93 -16.05
N SER A 550 24.08 6.08 -16.35
CA SER A 550 23.18 4.97 -16.62
C SER A 550 23.72 4.06 -17.73
N HIS A 551 24.13 4.62 -18.88
CA HIS A 551 24.73 3.86 -19.98
C HIS A 551 25.92 3.02 -19.52
N ARG A 552 26.84 3.64 -18.77
CA ARG A 552 28.03 2.98 -18.22
C ARG A 552 27.67 1.83 -17.29
N TYR A 553 26.74 2.04 -16.36
CA TYR A 553 26.33 1.00 -15.40
C TYR A 553 25.60 -0.16 -16.07
N LEU A 554 24.70 0.14 -17.00
CA LEU A 554 23.96 -0.89 -17.72
C LEU A 554 24.86 -1.68 -18.67
N SER A 555 25.83 -1.02 -19.33
CA SER A 555 26.83 -1.70 -20.16
C SER A 555 27.69 -2.66 -19.33
N GLN A 556 28.16 -2.23 -18.15
CA GLN A 556 28.86 -3.13 -17.22
C GLN A 556 27.99 -4.32 -16.79
N ALA A 557 26.72 -4.08 -16.50
CA ALA A 557 25.79 -5.16 -16.14
C ALA A 557 25.61 -6.17 -17.29
N LEU A 558 25.50 -5.68 -18.52
CA LEU A 558 25.39 -6.51 -19.72
C LEU A 558 26.67 -7.34 -19.94
N GLU A 559 27.85 -6.72 -19.87
CA GLU A 559 29.14 -7.42 -20.00
C GLU A 559 29.31 -8.52 -18.93
N ILE A 560 28.92 -8.24 -17.69
CA ILE A 560 28.91 -9.24 -16.62
C ILE A 560 27.96 -10.38 -16.98
N GLY A 561 26.72 -10.06 -17.38
CA GLY A 561 25.71 -11.03 -17.77
C GLY A 561 26.19 -11.95 -18.90
N GLU A 562 26.85 -11.40 -19.92
CA GLU A 562 27.46 -12.16 -21.02
C GLU A 562 28.61 -13.05 -20.53
N ARG A 563 29.51 -12.52 -19.70
CA ARG A 563 30.65 -13.27 -19.14
C ARG A 563 30.21 -14.51 -18.36
N ILE A 564 29.17 -14.39 -17.54
CA ILE A 564 28.65 -15.50 -16.72
C ILE A 564 27.49 -16.26 -17.39
N ASN A 565 27.15 -15.91 -18.64
CA ASN A 565 26.04 -16.48 -19.41
C ASN A 565 24.69 -16.47 -18.66
N ASN A 566 24.35 -15.36 -18.01
CA ASN A 566 23.10 -15.19 -17.26
C ASN A 566 22.06 -14.44 -18.10
N SER A 567 21.12 -15.18 -18.69
CA SER A 567 20.08 -14.65 -19.56
C SER A 567 19.23 -13.56 -18.90
N LYS A 568 18.94 -13.65 -17.59
CA LYS A 568 18.14 -12.64 -16.90
C LYS A 568 18.86 -11.29 -16.87
N ILE A 569 20.14 -11.27 -16.51
CA ILE A 569 20.94 -10.03 -16.46
C ILE A 569 21.06 -9.45 -17.88
N ILE A 570 21.36 -10.28 -18.88
CA ILE A 570 21.46 -9.86 -20.29
C ILE A 570 20.13 -9.24 -20.76
N GLY A 571 19.00 -9.88 -20.49
CA GLY A 571 17.68 -9.41 -20.90
C GLY A 571 17.32 -8.05 -20.30
N TYR A 572 17.40 -7.91 -18.97
CA TYR A 572 17.03 -6.67 -18.29
C TYR A 572 17.99 -5.51 -18.62
N SER A 573 19.30 -5.76 -18.63
CA SER A 573 20.28 -4.73 -19.01
C SER A 573 20.07 -4.27 -20.46
N SER A 574 19.82 -5.18 -21.40
CA SER A 574 19.54 -4.85 -22.80
C SER A 574 18.23 -4.05 -22.95
N CYS A 575 17.18 -4.39 -22.22
CA CYS A 575 15.92 -3.62 -22.22
C CYS A 575 16.14 -2.17 -21.76
N TRP A 576 16.88 -2.00 -20.68
CA TRP A 576 17.11 -0.68 -20.09
C TRP A 576 18.13 0.13 -20.90
N LEU A 577 19.14 -0.51 -21.50
CA LEU A 577 20.06 0.10 -22.46
C LEU A 577 19.31 0.60 -23.69
N THR A 578 18.36 -0.18 -24.22
CA THR A 578 17.52 0.26 -25.35
C THR A 578 16.91 1.63 -25.07
N GLN A 579 16.27 1.80 -23.91
CA GLN A 579 15.66 3.08 -23.56
C GLN A 579 16.69 4.19 -23.31
N ASN A 580 17.79 3.88 -22.64
CA ASN A 580 18.85 4.85 -22.36
C ASN A 580 19.54 5.35 -23.65
N CYS A 581 19.92 4.44 -24.54
CA CYS A 581 20.53 4.74 -25.84
C CYS A 581 19.63 5.61 -26.72
N LEU A 582 18.31 5.37 -26.72
CA LEU A 582 17.36 6.25 -27.42
C LEU A 582 17.38 7.69 -26.89
N ASN A 583 17.49 7.89 -25.57
CA ASN A 583 17.63 9.23 -25.01
C ASN A 583 18.94 9.91 -25.43
N LEU A 584 20.03 9.14 -25.45
CA LEU A 584 21.36 9.60 -25.89
C LEU A 584 21.45 9.84 -27.40
N GLY A 585 20.46 9.40 -28.19
CA GLY A 585 20.49 9.48 -29.66
C GLY A 585 21.27 8.36 -30.34
N LEU A 586 21.66 7.31 -29.60
CA LEU A 586 22.38 6.14 -30.09
C LEU A 586 21.40 5.09 -30.64
N PHE A 587 20.70 5.43 -31.72
CA PHE A 587 19.56 4.64 -32.19
C PHE A 587 19.94 3.25 -32.72
N ASP A 588 21.11 3.10 -33.34
CA ASP A 588 21.57 1.80 -33.84
C ASP A 588 21.92 0.85 -32.68
N GLU A 589 22.66 1.34 -31.68
CA GLU A 589 22.95 0.58 -30.46
C GLU A 589 21.66 0.21 -29.72
N ALA A 590 20.70 1.13 -29.64
CA ALA A 590 19.39 0.84 -29.06
C ALA A 590 18.66 -0.29 -29.80
N LEU A 591 18.76 -0.35 -31.13
CA LEU A 591 18.14 -1.42 -31.94
C LEU A 591 18.77 -2.78 -31.66
N ASP A 592 20.09 -2.83 -31.55
CA ASP A 592 20.83 -4.07 -31.27
C ASP A 592 20.51 -4.59 -29.86
N CYS A 593 20.51 -3.71 -28.85
CA CYS A 593 20.06 -4.05 -27.50
C CYS A 593 18.59 -4.49 -27.48
N GLY A 594 17.71 -3.82 -28.24
CA GLY A 594 16.28 -4.12 -28.28
C GLY A 594 15.99 -5.49 -28.88
N ARG A 595 16.66 -5.86 -29.97
CA ARG A 595 16.56 -7.19 -30.58
C ARG A 595 17.03 -8.28 -29.63
N ARG A 596 18.18 -8.07 -29.00
CA ARG A 596 18.72 -9.01 -27.99
C ARG A 596 17.75 -9.20 -26.82
N ALA A 597 17.18 -8.10 -26.31
CA ALA A 597 16.17 -8.16 -25.26
C ALA A 597 14.94 -8.96 -25.69
N GLN A 598 14.49 -8.79 -26.94
CA GLN A 598 13.35 -9.53 -27.48
C GLN A 598 13.65 -11.03 -27.56
N GLU A 599 14.80 -11.42 -28.12
CA GLU A 599 15.25 -12.82 -28.20
C GLU A 599 15.31 -13.48 -26.82
N ILE A 600 15.89 -12.79 -25.82
CA ILE A 600 15.96 -13.30 -24.45
C ILE A 600 14.55 -13.44 -23.84
N SER A 601 13.66 -12.47 -24.09
CA SER A 601 12.30 -12.52 -23.57
C SER A 601 11.50 -13.71 -24.12
N GLU A 602 11.72 -14.07 -25.38
CA GLU A 602 11.08 -15.24 -26.02
C GLU A 602 11.60 -16.56 -25.43
N MET A 603 12.86 -16.61 -24.99
CA MET A 603 13.44 -17.75 -24.27
C MET A 603 12.97 -17.84 -22.81
N MET A 604 12.38 -16.78 -22.26
CA MET A 604 11.93 -16.69 -20.86
C MET A 604 10.43 -16.33 -20.77
N PRO A 605 9.52 -17.16 -21.31
CA PRO A 605 8.09 -16.81 -21.43
C PRO A 605 7.37 -16.62 -20.09
N SER A 606 7.94 -17.10 -18.98
CA SER A 606 7.41 -16.87 -17.63
C SER A 606 7.71 -15.48 -17.08
N ASP A 607 8.73 -14.78 -17.60
CA ASP A 607 9.09 -13.42 -17.17
C ASP A 607 8.33 -12.36 -17.99
N ARG A 608 7.10 -12.09 -17.57
CA ARG A 608 6.20 -11.12 -18.23
C ARG A 608 6.76 -9.70 -18.20
N SER A 609 7.50 -9.36 -17.15
CA SER A 609 8.14 -8.04 -17.03
C SER A 609 9.18 -7.86 -18.12
N LEU A 610 9.99 -8.90 -18.38
CA LEU A 610 10.99 -8.88 -19.44
C LEU A 610 10.35 -8.77 -20.84
N PHE A 611 9.30 -9.55 -21.12
CA PHE A 611 8.51 -9.41 -22.35
C PHE A 611 8.01 -7.96 -22.53
N ARG A 612 7.36 -7.41 -21.50
CA ARG A 612 6.86 -6.03 -21.53
C ARG A 612 7.97 -5.04 -21.85
N TYR A 613 9.11 -5.13 -21.16
CA TYR A 613 10.22 -4.20 -21.34
C TYR A 613 10.87 -4.31 -22.73
N ALA A 614 11.05 -5.53 -23.25
CA ALA A 614 11.66 -5.74 -24.56
C ALA A 614 10.80 -5.15 -25.69
N PHE A 615 9.50 -5.49 -25.72
CA PHE A 615 8.58 -5.02 -26.75
C PHE A 615 8.29 -3.52 -26.60
N PHE A 616 8.28 -3.00 -25.36
CA PHE A 616 8.22 -1.55 -25.12
C PHE A 616 9.47 -0.84 -25.64
N GLY A 617 10.67 -1.38 -25.41
CA GLY A 617 11.91 -0.82 -25.94
C GLY A 617 11.90 -0.69 -27.47
N MET A 618 11.44 -1.74 -28.16
CA MET A 618 11.27 -1.73 -29.62
C MET A 618 10.21 -0.72 -30.08
N ALA A 619 9.08 -0.62 -29.38
CA ALA A 619 8.07 0.40 -29.65
C ALA A 619 8.65 1.83 -29.53
N MET A 620 9.45 2.07 -28.49
CA MET A 620 10.12 3.34 -28.28
C MET A 620 11.14 3.59 -29.39
N HIS A 621 11.91 2.60 -29.84
CA HIS A 621 12.84 2.79 -30.96
C HIS A 621 12.13 3.35 -32.21
N HIS A 622 11.01 2.73 -32.60
CA HIS A 622 10.19 3.24 -33.70
C HIS A 622 9.65 4.65 -33.42
N PHE A 623 9.17 4.92 -32.20
CA PHE A 623 8.66 6.24 -31.83
C PHE A 623 9.74 7.33 -31.96
N TYR A 624 10.93 7.10 -31.42
CA TYR A 624 12.04 8.06 -31.43
C TYR A 624 12.53 8.37 -32.86
N ARG A 625 12.46 7.39 -33.77
CA ARG A 625 12.69 7.57 -35.22
C ARG A 625 11.54 8.25 -35.95
N GLY A 626 10.35 8.27 -35.37
CA GLY A 626 9.12 8.81 -35.95
C GLY A 626 8.33 7.80 -36.80
N GLU A 627 8.55 6.51 -36.63
CA GLU A 627 7.96 5.45 -37.46
C GLU A 627 6.60 4.99 -36.92
N LYS A 628 5.53 5.68 -37.32
CA LYS A 628 4.15 5.47 -36.84
C LYS A 628 3.69 4.00 -36.88
N LYS A 629 3.91 3.29 -38.00
CA LYS A 629 3.45 1.90 -38.17
C LYS A 629 4.10 0.96 -37.17
N GLY A 630 5.43 1.02 -37.04
CA GLY A 630 6.18 0.20 -36.09
C GLY A 630 5.77 0.50 -34.65
N THR A 631 5.62 1.79 -34.28
CA THR A 631 5.10 2.16 -32.96
C THR A 631 3.72 1.55 -32.72
N ALA A 632 2.79 1.67 -33.68
CA ALA A 632 1.43 1.16 -33.53
C ALA A 632 1.36 -0.37 -33.51
N GLU A 633 2.24 -1.06 -34.22
CA GLU A 633 2.34 -2.52 -34.24
C GLU A 633 2.74 -3.08 -32.88
N TYR A 634 3.87 -2.62 -32.33
CA TYR A 634 4.30 -3.03 -31.00
C TYR A 634 3.30 -2.61 -29.90
N GLY A 635 2.63 -1.46 -30.07
CA GLY A 635 1.54 -1.05 -29.18
C GLY A 635 0.37 -2.03 -29.16
N ARG A 636 -0.03 -2.56 -30.33
CA ARG A 636 -1.05 -3.61 -30.42
C ARG A 636 -0.58 -4.93 -29.83
N ILE A 637 0.66 -5.33 -30.08
CA ILE A 637 1.23 -6.56 -29.50
C ILE A 637 1.18 -6.51 -27.96
N LEU A 638 1.54 -5.38 -27.36
CA LEU A 638 1.47 -5.18 -25.91
C LEU A 638 0.03 -5.22 -25.38
N LEU A 639 -0.93 -4.62 -26.10
CA LEU A 639 -2.35 -4.70 -25.73
C LEU A 639 -2.88 -6.12 -25.82
N ASP A 640 -2.66 -6.81 -26.94
CA ASP A 640 -3.12 -8.17 -27.17
C ASP A 640 -2.52 -9.12 -26.12
N TYR A 641 -1.23 -8.95 -25.78
CA TYR A 641 -0.59 -9.71 -24.71
C TYR A 641 -1.22 -9.40 -23.35
N GLY A 642 -1.44 -8.12 -23.04
CA GLY A 642 -2.05 -7.66 -21.79
C GLY A 642 -3.47 -8.18 -21.60
N GLU A 643 -4.29 -8.19 -22.64
CA GLU A 643 -5.64 -8.76 -22.62
C GLU A 643 -5.61 -10.28 -22.47
N LYS A 644 -4.78 -10.97 -23.27
CA LYS A 644 -4.68 -12.44 -23.27
C LYS A 644 -4.17 -13.01 -21.94
N HIS A 645 -3.20 -12.35 -21.31
CA HIS A 645 -2.56 -12.82 -20.07
C HIS A 645 -3.01 -12.05 -18.84
N THR A 646 -4.02 -11.18 -18.98
CA THR A 646 -4.56 -10.41 -17.86
C THR A 646 -3.44 -9.62 -17.13
N GLU A 647 -2.60 -8.97 -17.93
CA GLU A 647 -1.41 -8.23 -17.49
C GLU A 647 -1.66 -6.72 -17.69
N ILE A 648 -2.05 -6.05 -16.61
CA ILE A 648 -2.43 -4.63 -16.62
C ILE A 648 -1.28 -3.73 -17.09
N ARG A 649 -0.04 -4.10 -16.79
CA ARG A 649 1.14 -3.28 -17.10
C ARG A 649 1.45 -3.32 -18.60
N CYS A 650 1.27 -4.45 -19.27
CA CYS A 650 1.33 -4.59 -20.72
C CYS A 650 0.19 -3.81 -21.38
N THR A 651 -1.02 -3.92 -20.84
CA THR A 651 -2.19 -3.15 -21.33
C THR A 651 -1.92 -1.63 -21.25
N SER A 652 -1.37 -1.18 -20.12
CA SER A 652 -0.99 0.23 -19.90
C SER A 652 0.13 0.67 -20.85
N SER A 653 1.18 -0.13 -21.00
CA SER A 653 2.26 0.13 -21.95
C SER A 653 1.76 0.16 -23.41
N GLY A 654 0.80 -0.70 -23.77
CA GLY A 654 0.19 -0.72 -25.08
C GLY A 654 -0.62 0.54 -25.38
N HIS A 655 -1.48 0.99 -24.45
CA HIS A 655 -2.17 2.28 -24.57
C HIS A 655 -1.20 3.46 -24.65
N PHE A 656 -0.14 3.46 -23.85
CA PHE A 656 0.90 4.48 -23.91
C PHE A 656 1.53 4.56 -25.31
N VAL A 657 1.98 3.41 -25.83
CA VAL A 657 2.64 3.31 -27.14
C VAL A 657 1.68 3.71 -28.27
N LEU A 658 0.41 3.30 -28.24
CA LEU A 658 -0.57 3.76 -29.24
C LEU A 658 -0.78 5.27 -29.17
N GLY A 659 -0.84 5.84 -27.97
CA GLY A 659 -0.93 7.29 -27.77
C GLY A 659 0.27 8.03 -28.40
N LEU A 660 1.48 7.50 -28.20
CA LEU A 660 2.69 8.01 -28.86
C LEU A 660 2.63 7.88 -30.39
N GLY A 661 2.08 6.80 -30.92
CA GLY A 661 1.89 6.63 -32.36
C GLY A 661 0.95 7.70 -32.96
N PHE A 662 -0.15 8.03 -32.27
CA PHE A 662 -1.02 9.14 -32.67
C PHE A 662 -0.34 10.50 -32.56
N GLN A 663 0.51 10.69 -31.54
CA GLN A 663 1.32 11.89 -31.39
C GLN A 663 2.31 12.08 -32.55
N VAL A 664 3.01 11.03 -32.97
CA VAL A 664 3.89 11.06 -34.16
C VAL A 664 3.10 11.48 -35.40
N ALA A 665 1.84 11.02 -35.51
CA ALA A 665 0.96 11.36 -36.61
C ALA A 665 0.39 12.80 -36.54
N GLY A 666 0.52 13.49 -35.40
CA GLY A 666 -0.08 14.80 -35.13
C GLY A 666 -1.55 14.76 -34.70
N ASP A 667 -2.09 13.57 -34.39
CA ASP A 667 -3.47 13.38 -33.93
C ASP A 667 -3.54 13.44 -32.39
N HIS A 668 -3.48 14.66 -31.86
CA HIS A 668 -3.45 14.88 -30.41
C HIS A 668 -4.73 14.45 -29.69
N ASP A 669 -5.90 14.50 -30.34
CA ASP A 669 -7.16 14.12 -29.70
C ASP A 669 -7.23 12.61 -29.44
N ARG A 670 -6.83 11.77 -30.40
CA ARG A 670 -6.73 10.31 -30.17
C ARG A 670 -5.59 9.96 -29.21
N ALA A 671 -4.48 10.69 -29.24
CA ALA A 671 -3.41 10.52 -28.26
C ALA A 671 -3.91 10.76 -26.83
N ILE A 672 -4.67 11.84 -26.60
CA ILE A 672 -5.29 12.16 -25.30
C ILE A 672 -6.21 11.02 -24.83
N GLU A 673 -7.02 10.44 -25.71
CA GLU A 673 -7.89 9.32 -25.36
C GLU A 673 -7.08 8.10 -24.87
N CYS A 674 -5.99 7.77 -25.56
CA CYS A 674 -5.10 6.67 -25.16
C CYS A 674 -4.48 6.89 -23.77
N PHE A 675 -3.96 8.08 -23.48
CA PHE A 675 -3.37 8.36 -22.16
C PHE A 675 -4.43 8.42 -21.05
N LYS A 676 -5.67 8.86 -21.35
CA LYS A 676 -6.79 8.74 -20.41
C LYS A 676 -7.15 7.28 -20.12
N LYS A 677 -7.16 6.40 -21.13
CA LYS A 677 -7.37 4.96 -20.93
C LYS A 677 -6.29 4.35 -20.06
N MET A 678 -5.02 4.71 -20.28
CA MET A 678 -3.90 4.27 -19.44
C MET A 678 -4.11 4.63 -17.96
N ILE A 679 -4.51 5.88 -17.67
CA ILE A 679 -4.84 6.35 -16.30
C ILE A 679 -6.03 5.59 -15.69
N GLN A 680 -6.97 5.13 -16.51
CA GLN A 680 -8.12 4.34 -16.05
C GLN A 680 -7.75 2.87 -15.77
N VAL A 681 -6.80 2.32 -16.51
CA VAL A 681 -6.42 0.90 -16.47
C VAL A 681 -5.47 0.60 -15.32
N SER A 682 -4.51 1.48 -15.05
CA SER A 682 -3.49 1.25 -14.03
C SER A 682 -3.46 2.37 -13.00
N LEU A 683 -3.33 2.01 -11.72
CA LEU A 683 -3.23 2.95 -10.60
C LEU A 683 -1.77 3.14 -10.14
N GLU A 684 -0.80 2.46 -10.75
CA GLU A 684 0.60 2.57 -10.32
C GLU A 684 1.13 4.00 -10.55
N PRO A 685 1.84 4.61 -9.57
CA PRO A 685 2.41 5.95 -9.72
C PRO A 685 3.25 6.12 -10.98
N PHE A 686 4.12 5.16 -11.29
CA PHE A 686 4.95 5.19 -12.50
C PHE A 686 4.11 5.43 -13.77
N TYR A 687 3.04 4.65 -13.94
CA TYR A 687 2.18 4.75 -15.12
C TYR A 687 1.28 5.98 -15.11
N GLN A 688 0.72 6.33 -13.94
CA GLN A 688 -0.10 7.52 -13.75
C GLN A 688 0.65 8.80 -14.14
N TYR A 689 1.85 9.00 -13.59
CA TYR A 689 2.62 10.22 -13.84
C TYR A 689 3.27 10.24 -15.23
N THR A 690 3.60 9.07 -15.78
CA THR A 690 3.99 8.95 -17.20
C THR A 690 2.85 9.39 -18.13
N ALA A 691 1.63 8.89 -17.92
CA ALA A 691 0.47 9.23 -18.72
C ALA A 691 0.09 10.72 -18.58
N LYS A 692 0.10 11.24 -17.35
CA LYS A 692 -0.17 12.67 -17.05
C LYS A 692 0.82 13.60 -17.75
N THR A 693 2.11 13.26 -17.74
CA THR A 693 3.14 14.01 -18.48
C THR A 693 2.81 14.10 -19.97
N MET A 694 2.44 12.97 -20.57
CA MET A 694 2.08 12.93 -21.99
C MET A 694 0.72 13.59 -22.30
N LEU A 695 -0.24 13.57 -21.37
CA LEU A 695 -1.44 14.40 -21.47
C LEU A 695 -1.08 15.89 -21.47
N GLY A 696 -0.18 16.32 -20.59
CA GLY A 696 0.34 17.68 -20.56
C GLY A 696 0.93 18.09 -21.92
N PHE A 697 1.79 17.24 -22.51
CA PHE A 697 2.34 17.47 -23.86
C PHE A 697 1.23 17.70 -24.90
N ASN A 698 0.23 16.81 -24.94
CA ASN A 698 -0.80 16.85 -25.96
C ASN A 698 -1.79 18.01 -25.75
N TYR A 699 -2.08 18.37 -24.50
CA TYR A 699 -2.87 19.56 -24.19
C TYR A 699 -2.14 20.85 -24.60
N VAL A 700 -0.85 20.99 -24.27
CA VAL A 700 -0.04 22.14 -24.71
C VAL A 700 0.02 22.20 -26.24
N SER A 701 0.24 21.07 -26.91
CA SER A 701 0.32 21.00 -28.37
C SER A 701 -1.01 21.34 -29.06
N ALA A 702 -2.13 20.99 -28.43
CA ALA A 702 -3.48 21.33 -28.87
C ALA A 702 -3.96 22.73 -28.43
N GLY A 703 -3.13 23.51 -27.70
CA GLY A 703 -3.49 24.83 -27.18
C GLY A 703 -4.47 24.82 -25.99
N LYS A 704 -4.70 23.66 -25.38
CA LYS A 704 -5.57 23.44 -24.21
C LYS A 704 -4.81 23.72 -22.90
N PHE A 705 -4.33 24.95 -22.75
CA PHE A 705 -3.40 25.31 -21.66
C PHE A 705 -4.03 25.26 -20.26
N HIS A 706 -5.34 25.52 -20.15
CA HIS A 706 -6.05 25.47 -18.88
C HIS A 706 -6.10 24.04 -18.33
N GLU A 707 -6.25 23.04 -19.20
CA GLU A 707 -6.23 21.62 -18.85
C GLU A 707 -4.80 21.11 -18.58
N ALA A 708 -3.80 21.65 -19.28
CA ALA A 708 -2.39 21.25 -19.11
C ALA A 708 -1.82 21.66 -17.75
N GLU A 709 -2.13 22.88 -17.28
CA GLU A 709 -1.52 23.47 -16.09
C GLU A 709 -1.62 22.60 -14.82
N PRO A 710 -2.83 22.24 -14.31
CA PRO A 710 -2.93 21.48 -13.06
C PRO A 710 -2.31 20.08 -13.17
N ILE A 711 -2.29 19.49 -14.37
CA ILE A 711 -1.67 18.18 -14.61
C ILE A 711 -0.15 18.30 -14.52
N CYS A 712 0.43 19.31 -15.17
CA CYS A 712 1.87 19.55 -15.11
C CYS A 712 2.33 19.92 -13.70
N GLU A 713 1.57 20.75 -12.95
CA GLU A 713 1.89 21.08 -11.54
C GLU A 713 1.92 19.82 -10.66
N ASP A 714 0.91 18.96 -10.80
CA ASP A 714 0.81 17.70 -10.06
C ASP A 714 1.98 16.76 -10.37
N VAL A 715 2.33 16.62 -11.65
CA VAL A 715 3.50 15.84 -12.07
C VAL A 715 4.78 16.41 -11.48
N ILE A 716 5.03 17.72 -11.64
CA ILE A 716 6.25 18.38 -11.16
C ILE A 716 6.43 18.10 -9.67
N LYS A 717 5.39 18.36 -8.88
CA LYS A 717 5.41 18.15 -7.43
C LYS A 717 5.77 16.70 -7.06
N PHE A 718 5.11 15.73 -7.67
CA PHE A 718 5.39 14.32 -7.42
C PHE A 718 6.82 13.94 -7.80
N THR A 719 7.27 14.36 -8.98
CA THR A 719 8.59 13.98 -9.49
C THR A 719 9.73 14.62 -8.71
N GLU A 720 9.55 15.82 -8.15
CA GLU A 720 10.51 16.46 -7.26
C GLU A 720 10.60 15.75 -5.90
N GLU A 721 9.48 15.26 -5.37
CA GLU A 721 9.42 14.54 -4.10
C GLU A 721 10.07 13.15 -4.18
N PHE A 722 9.80 12.40 -5.26
CA PHE A 722 10.22 10.99 -5.41
C PHE A 722 11.43 10.80 -6.33
N GLY A 723 11.95 11.90 -6.89
CA GLY A 723 13.12 11.86 -7.73
C GLY A 723 12.90 11.18 -9.08
N TYR A 724 11.79 11.49 -9.74
CA TYR A 724 11.44 10.98 -11.07
C TYR A 724 11.63 12.03 -12.17
N GLU A 725 12.84 12.59 -12.26
CA GLU A 725 13.19 13.71 -13.15
C GLU A 725 12.92 13.42 -14.62
N PHE A 726 13.01 12.16 -15.05
CA PHE A 726 12.78 11.79 -16.45
C PHE A 726 11.41 12.24 -16.96
N MET A 727 10.37 12.19 -16.12
CA MET A 727 9.06 12.76 -16.45
C MET A 727 8.91 14.20 -15.98
N GLY A 728 9.55 14.55 -14.86
CA GLY A 728 9.49 15.89 -14.27
C GLY A 728 10.01 16.99 -15.19
N SER A 729 11.18 16.81 -15.81
CA SER A 729 11.79 17.80 -16.70
C SER A 729 10.93 18.11 -17.93
N LEU A 730 10.26 17.09 -18.48
CA LEU A 730 9.31 17.26 -19.58
C LEU A 730 8.08 18.05 -19.13
N ALA A 731 7.51 17.72 -17.97
CA ALA A 731 6.40 18.48 -17.41
C ALA A 731 6.79 19.95 -17.11
N GLN A 732 8.02 20.20 -16.65
CA GLN A 732 8.57 21.55 -16.48
C GLN A 732 8.70 22.30 -17.81
N ALA A 733 9.15 21.63 -18.88
CA ALA A 733 9.20 22.25 -20.22
C ALA A 733 7.81 22.69 -20.67
N PHE A 734 6.80 21.83 -20.49
CA PHE A 734 5.40 22.12 -20.85
C PHE A 734 4.83 23.24 -19.99
N MET A 735 5.11 23.23 -18.68
CA MET A 735 4.75 24.31 -17.76
C MET A 735 5.41 25.64 -18.16
N GLY A 736 6.64 25.61 -18.67
CA GLY A 736 7.30 26.78 -19.26
C GLY A 736 6.46 27.40 -20.38
N ILE A 737 5.95 26.59 -21.31
CA ILE A 737 5.07 27.05 -22.41
C ILE A 737 3.73 27.60 -21.88
N VAL A 738 3.11 26.91 -20.91
CA VAL A 738 1.90 27.38 -20.23
C VAL A 738 2.14 28.75 -19.60
N THR A 739 3.26 28.92 -18.89
CA THR A 739 3.67 30.16 -18.21
C THR A 739 3.86 31.31 -19.20
N ILE A 740 4.47 31.05 -20.36
CA ILE A 740 4.59 32.04 -21.46
C ILE A 740 3.21 32.48 -21.93
N THR A 741 2.29 31.53 -22.13
CA THR A 741 0.94 31.80 -22.63
C THR A 741 0.09 32.56 -21.62
N LYS A 742 0.25 32.31 -20.32
CA LYS A 742 -0.41 33.07 -19.23
C LYS A 742 0.22 34.45 -18.98
N GLY A 743 1.21 34.83 -19.78
CA GLY A 743 1.77 36.18 -19.80
C GLY A 743 2.91 36.43 -18.83
N ASP A 744 3.62 35.39 -18.39
CA ASP A 744 4.93 35.53 -17.73
C ASP A 744 6.04 35.02 -18.66
N VAL A 745 6.28 35.78 -19.73
CA VAL A 745 7.08 35.34 -20.87
C VAL A 745 8.55 35.12 -20.47
N ALA A 746 9.10 36.03 -19.66
CA ALA A 746 10.49 35.94 -19.21
C ALA A 746 10.73 34.69 -18.35
N ARG A 747 9.85 34.44 -17.37
CA ARG A 747 9.97 33.27 -16.49
C ARG A 747 9.85 31.98 -17.29
N GLY A 748 8.84 31.87 -18.15
CA GLY A 748 8.63 30.66 -18.92
C GLY A 748 9.76 30.35 -19.92
N ILE A 749 10.33 31.38 -20.57
CA ILE A 749 11.51 31.18 -21.43
C ILE A 749 12.73 30.73 -20.63
N ASN A 750 12.98 31.34 -19.47
CA ASN A 750 14.11 30.95 -18.62
C ASN A 750 14.02 29.49 -18.17
N ILE A 751 12.81 29.00 -17.85
CA ILE A 751 12.57 27.59 -17.50
C ILE A 751 13.00 26.69 -18.68
N VAL A 752 12.50 26.98 -19.88
CA VAL A 752 12.78 26.16 -21.07
C VAL A 752 14.27 26.23 -21.48
N GLU A 753 14.89 27.40 -21.42
CA GLU A 753 16.32 27.58 -21.74
C GLU A 753 17.22 26.82 -20.75
N SER A 754 16.88 26.80 -19.45
CA SER A 754 17.59 26.01 -18.44
C SER A 754 17.54 24.51 -18.76
N LEU A 755 16.38 24.00 -19.15
CA LEU A 755 16.20 22.59 -19.51
C LEU A 755 16.97 22.21 -20.78
N ILE A 756 17.06 23.10 -21.77
CA ILE A 756 17.89 22.87 -22.97
C ILE A 756 19.36 22.66 -22.57
N GLN A 757 19.87 23.50 -21.66
CA GLN A 757 21.25 23.39 -21.19
C GLN A 757 21.47 22.08 -20.42
N GLN A 758 20.56 21.74 -19.51
CA GLN A 758 20.59 20.47 -18.78
C GLN A 758 20.58 19.25 -19.71
N HIS A 759 19.70 19.22 -20.71
CA HIS A 759 19.64 18.10 -21.65
C HIS A 759 20.91 17.98 -22.51
N LEU A 760 21.54 19.11 -22.86
CA LEU A 760 22.82 19.11 -23.56
C LEU A 760 23.93 18.52 -22.68
N GLU A 761 24.01 18.95 -21.42
CA GLU A 761 25.01 18.46 -20.45
C GLU A 761 24.82 16.97 -20.12
N ASN A 762 23.58 16.51 -20.01
CA ASN A 762 23.24 15.12 -19.76
C ASN A 762 23.36 14.22 -21.00
N GLY A 763 23.71 14.77 -22.16
CA GLY A 763 23.81 14.03 -23.43
C GLY A 763 22.46 13.57 -24.01
N SER A 764 21.34 14.08 -23.51
CA SER A 764 19.99 13.69 -23.96
C SER A 764 19.63 14.34 -25.30
N ARG A 765 20.24 13.88 -26.39
CA ARG A 765 20.17 14.50 -27.73
C ARG A 765 18.73 14.62 -28.27
N TRP A 766 17.89 13.61 -28.05
CA TRP A 766 16.51 13.66 -28.53
C TRP A 766 15.69 14.74 -27.80
N ARG A 767 15.80 14.79 -26.47
CA ARG A 767 15.13 15.82 -25.64
C ARG A 767 15.64 17.21 -25.98
N TYR A 768 16.95 17.35 -26.18
CA TYR A 768 17.55 18.60 -26.66
C TYR A 768 16.91 19.07 -27.97
N ALA A 769 16.81 18.19 -28.98
CA ALA A 769 16.17 18.54 -30.25
C ALA A 769 14.71 18.97 -30.08
N MET A 770 13.93 18.20 -29.30
CA MET A 770 12.52 18.48 -29.05
C MET A 770 12.30 19.82 -28.33
N VAL A 771 13.02 20.09 -27.24
CA VAL A 771 12.83 21.31 -26.45
C VAL A 771 13.33 22.55 -27.21
N ASN A 772 14.41 22.43 -28.02
CA ASN A 772 14.82 23.49 -28.94
C ASN A 772 13.73 23.77 -29.99
N HIS A 773 13.09 22.73 -30.55
CA HIS A 773 11.96 22.91 -31.48
C HIS A 773 10.79 23.67 -30.82
N MET A 774 10.39 23.28 -29.61
CA MET A 774 9.33 23.94 -28.85
C MET A 774 9.64 25.42 -28.61
N LEU A 775 10.85 25.75 -28.16
CA LEU A 775 11.26 27.14 -27.90
C LEU A 775 11.38 27.95 -29.20
N GLY A 776 11.87 27.33 -30.27
CA GLY A 776 11.91 27.93 -31.60
C GLY A 776 10.52 28.32 -32.11
N ARG A 777 9.52 27.43 -31.91
CA ARG A 777 8.11 27.71 -32.23
C ARG A 777 7.55 28.87 -31.41
N VAL A 778 7.86 28.96 -30.12
CA VAL A 778 7.45 30.10 -29.27
C VAL A 778 8.03 31.41 -29.79
N TYR A 779 9.34 31.48 -30.03
CA TYR A 779 9.96 32.70 -30.56
C TYR A 779 9.42 33.06 -31.96
N SER A 780 9.06 32.07 -32.77
CA SER A 780 8.40 32.28 -34.07
C SER A 780 7.03 32.94 -33.90
N GLN A 781 6.22 32.48 -32.94
CA GLN A 781 4.93 33.09 -32.60
C GLN A 781 5.09 34.54 -32.09
N ILE A 782 6.09 34.79 -31.24
CA ILE A 782 6.41 36.15 -30.75
C ILE A 782 6.78 37.06 -31.93
N ALA A 783 7.63 36.59 -32.84
CA ALA A 783 8.07 37.37 -34.01
C ALA A 783 6.91 37.72 -34.96
N GLN A 784 5.90 36.86 -35.05
CA GLN A 784 4.70 37.07 -35.89
C GLN A 784 3.60 37.88 -35.18
N GLY A 785 3.84 38.34 -33.94
CA GLY A 785 2.86 39.09 -33.16
C GLY A 785 1.68 38.26 -32.64
N GLY A 786 1.85 36.93 -32.59
CA GLY A 786 0.82 35.92 -32.25
C GLY A 786 0.91 35.37 -30.82
N GLY A 787 1.68 35.98 -29.92
CA GLY A 787 1.62 35.67 -28.48
C GLY A 787 0.36 36.28 -27.84
N GLY A 788 -0.31 35.54 -26.95
CA GLY A 788 -1.60 35.88 -26.36
C GLY A 788 -1.73 37.26 -25.70
N GLU A 789 -2.98 37.59 -25.35
CA GLU A 789 -3.51 38.77 -24.64
C GLU A 789 -2.68 40.06 -24.68
N LYS A 790 -3.02 40.98 -25.59
CA LYS A 790 -2.41 42.32 -25.71
C LYS A 790 -2.92 43.32 -24.66
N SER A 791 -3.26 42.86 -23.46
CA SER A 791 -3.77 43.72 -22.40
C SER A 791 -2.67 44.66 -21.88
N LEU A 792 -3.05 45.85 -21.39
CA LEU A 792 -2.11 46.82 -20.82
C LEU A 792 -1.32 46.21 -19.64
N SER A 793 -1.98 45.34 -18.87
CA SER A 793 -1.38 44.59 -17.75
C SER A 793 -0.29 43.60 -18.23
N PHE A 794 -0.56 42.84 -19.30
CA PHE A 794 0.42 41.95 -19.93
C PHE A 794 1.65 42.72 -20.43
N LEU A 795 1.42 43.85 -21.12
CA LEU A 795 2.49 44.69 -21.66
C LEU A 795 3.35 45.27 -20.53
N LEU A 796 2.75 45.81 -19.47
CA LEU A 796 3.47 46.34 -18.31
C LEU A 796 4.29 45.26 -17.60
N LYS A 797 3.72 44.06 -17.39
CA LYS A 797 4.40 42.93 -16.74
C LYS A 797 5.63 42.46 -17.52
N ASN A 798 5.61 42.56 -18.85
CA ASN A 798 6.66 42.03 -19.72
C ASN A 798 7.50 43.10 -20.45
N ILE A 799 7.30 44.40 -20.17
CA ILE A 799 7.83 45.49 -20.99
C ILE A 799 9.35 45.43 -21.18
N GLY A 800 10.09 45.18 -20.08
CA GLY A 800 11.56 45.10 -20.12
C GLY A 800 12.08 43.90 -20.92
N PHE A 801 11.34 42.78 -20.90
CA PHE A 801 11.68 41.59 -21.67
C PHE A 801 11.31 41.74 -23.15
N LEU A 802 10.12 42.26 -23.44
CA LEU A 802 9.62 42.45 -24.81
C LEU A 802 10.47 43.46 -25.59
N ILE A 803 10.86 44.59 -24.98
CA ILE A 803 11.77 45.57 -25.60
C ILE A 803 13.10 44.92 -26.02
N LYS A 804 13.64 44.03 -25.17
CA LYS A 804 14.90 43.35 -25.45
C LYS A 804 14.77 42.20 -26.44
N THR A 805 13.61 41.55 -26.49
CA THR A 805 13.46 40.24 -27.16
C THR A 805 12.77 40.32 -28.51
N VAL A 806 11.72 41.14 -28.64
CA VAL A 806 10.93 41.25 -29.89
C VAL A 806 11.79 41.60 -31.11
N PRO A 807 12.74 42.56 -31.05
CA PRO A 807 13.60 42.89 -32.19
C PRO A 807 14.46 41.73 -32.70
N PHE A 808 14.75 40.76 -31.83
CA PHE A 808 15.60 39.61 -32.13
C PHE A 808 14.84 38.28 -32.16
N ALA A 809 13.52 38.28 -31.96
CA ALA A 809 12.71 37.08 -31.79
C ALA A 809 12.79 36.15 -33.02
N ALA A 810 12.73 36.71 -34.23
CA ALA A 810 12.88 35.92 -35.46
C ALA A 810 14.27 35.26 -35.58
N LYS A 811 15.33 35.98 -35.20
CA LYS A 811 16.71 35.46 -35.23
C LYS A 811 16.89 34.35 -34.18
N LYS A 812 16.32 34.53 -32.98
CA LYS A 812 16.29 33.49 -31.94
C LYS A 812 15.52 32.26 -32.41
N ALA A 813 14.33 32.45 -33.00
CA ALA A 813 13.52 31.35 -33.54
C ALA A 813 14.31 30.53 -34.57
N GLU A 814 14.93 31.18 -35.55
CA GLU A 814 15.82 30.51 -36.52
C GLU A 814 16.94 29.73 -35.83
N GLY A 815 17.62 30.35 -34.85
CA GLY A 815 18.72 29.70 -34.12
C GLY A 815 18.29 28.43 -33.38
N TYR A 816 17.15 28.46 -32.68
CA TYR A 816 16.62 27.28 -31.99
C TYR A 816 16.11 26.20 -32.96
N LEU A 817 15.42 26.59 -34.04
CA LEU A 817 14.94 25.64 -35.05
C LEU A 817 16.09 24.97 -35.80
N HIS A 818 17.18 25.69 -36.11
CA HIS A 818 18.38 25.08 -36.69
C HIS A 818 19.03 24.07 -35.75
N LYS A 819 19.21 24.41 -34.47
CA LYS A 819 19.73 23.45 -33.47
C LYS A 819 18.87 22.18 -33.40
N ALA A 820 17.55 22.32 -33.47
CA ALA A 820 16.63 21.20 -33.49
C ALA A 820 16.78 20.35 -34.77
N ILE A 821 16.85 20.99 -35.94
CA ILE A 821 17.06 20.32 -37.24
C ILE A 821 18.38 19.57 -37.27
N ASP A 822 19.49 20.23 -36.90
CA ASP A 822 20.83 19.66 -36.96
C ASP A 822 20.91 18.41 -36.06
N THR A 823 20.42 18.54 -34.82
CA THR A 823 20.41 17.42 -33.87
C THR A 823 19.47 16.30 -34.31
N ALA A 824 18.24 16.62 -34.74
CA ALA A 824 17.27 15.62 -35.16
C ALA A 824 17.73 14.86 -36.42
N LYS A 825 18.42 15.54 -37.34
CA LYS A 825 19.02 14.93 -38.52
C LYS A 825 20.18 14.00 -38.16
N GLU A 826 21.05 14.43 -37.23
CA GLU A 826 22.18 13.63 -36.75
C GLU A 826 21.73 12.31 -36.12
N ILE A 827 20.73 12.35 -35.24
CA ILE A 827 20.24 11.15 -34.54
C ILE A 827 19.19 10.37 -35.35
N GLY A 828 18.66 10.91 -36.46
CA GLY A 828 17.62 10.27 -37.26
C GLY A 828 16.19 10.36 -36.69
N ALA A 829 15.89 11.41 -35.91
CA ALA A 829 14.56 11.66 -35.35
C ALA A 829 13.63 12.36 -36.36
N LYS A 830 13.09 11.61 -37.32
CA LYS A 830 12.39 12.15 -38.50
C LYS A 830 11.16 12.99 -38.17
N SER A 831 10.38 12.60 -37.16
CA SER A 831 9.18 13.35 -36.76
C SER A 831 9.53 14.75 -36.24
N VAL A 832 10.55 14.87 -35.37
CA VAL A 832 11.04 16.16 -34.86
C VAL A 832 11.65 16.99 -35.98
N LEU A 833 12.42 16.34 -36.86
CA LEU A 833 13.04 16.98 -38.03
C LEU A 833 11.99 17.63 -38.94
N GLY A 834 10.95 16.89 -39.30
CA GLY A 834 9.86 17.39 -40.15
C GLY A 834 9.12 18.56 -39.51
N GLN A 835 8.83 18.49 -38.20
CA GLN A 835 8.16 19.57 -37.48
C GLN A 835 9.01 20.84 -37.42
N ALA A 836 10.32 20.71 -37.15
CA ALA A 836 11.23 21.84 -37.12
C ALA A 836 11.39 22.51 -38.50
N TYR A 837 11.49 21.73 -39.58
CA TYR A 837 11.47 22.26 -40.94
C TYR A 837 10.16 22.98 -41.29
N LEU A 838 9.01 22.42 -40.89
CA LEU A 838 7.71 23.02 -41.14
C LEU A 838 7.59 24.39 -40.46
N ASP A 839 7.96 24.48 -39.19
CA ASP A 839 7.88 25.74 -38.43
C ASP A 839 8.92 26.77 -38.90
N LEU A 840 10.11 26.33 -39.30
CA LEU A 840 11.12 27.19 -39.93
C LEU A 840 10.62 27.74 -41.27
N GLY A 841 10.02 26.89 -42.10
CA GLY A 841 9.44 27.28 -43.37
C GLY A 841 8.29 28.30 -43.22
N LYS A 842 7.41 28.10 -42.23
CA LYS A 842 6.36 29.08 -41.87
C LYS A 842 6.97 30.43 -41.46
N LEU A 843 8.06 30.42 -40.69
CA LEU A 843 8.78 31.64 -40.30
C LEU A 843 9.43 32.35 -41.50
N HIS A 844 10.08 31.61 -42.41
CA HIS A 844 10.62 32.18 -43.66
C HIS A 844 9.51 32.81 -44.51
N LYS A 845 8.35 32.14 -44.62
CA LYS A 845 7.17 32.67 -45.32
C LYS A 845 6.70 33.98 -44.70
N ALA A 846 6.54 34.03 -43.37
CA ALA A 846 6.12 35.24 -42.66
C ALA A 846 7.11 36.42 -42.85
N LYS A 847 8.39 36.13 -43.12
CA LYS A 847 9.43 37.12 -43.42
C LYS A 847 9.59 37.43 -44.92
N GLY A 848 8.75 36.90 -45.79
CA GLY A 848 8.84 37.10 -47.25
C GLY A 848 9.97 36.34 -47.95
N ARG A 849 10.67 35.42 -47.27
CA ARG A 849 11.75 34.59 -47.84
C ARG A 849 11.16 33.34 -48.48
N LEU A 850 10.42 33.51 -49.58
CA LEU A 850 9.60 32.45 -50.18
C LEU A 850 10.41 31.25 -50.70
N ALA A 851 11.61 31.48 -51.25
CA ALA A 851 12.48 30.41 -51.73
C ALA A 851 12.96 29.50 -50.58
N GLU A 852 13.46 30.10 -49.49
CA GLU A 852 13.84 29.39 -48.27
C GLU A 852 12.65 28.65 -47.66
N ALA A 853 11.48 29.31 -47.60
CA ALA A 853 10.26 28.70 -47.10
C ALA A 853 9.86 27.45 -47.89
N ARG A 854 9.94 27.50 -49.23
CA ARG A 854 9.66 26.37 -50.11
C ARG A 854 10.62 25.20 -49.86
N THR A 855 11.91 25.48 -49.72
CA THR A 855 12.93 24.46 -49.42
C THR A 855 12.64 23.78 -48.09
N CYS A 856 12.43 24.54 -47.01
CA CYS A 856 12.14 23.99 -45.69
C CYS A 856 10.85 23.17 -45.68
N ILE A 857 9.75 23.68 -46.25
CA ILE A 857 8.48 22.94 -46.26
C ILE A 857 8.58 21.67 -47.11
N SER A 858 9.34 21.67 -48.21
CA SER A 858 9.56 20.47 -49.01
C SER A 858 10.32 19.40 -48.24
N GLN A 859 11.34 19.80 -47.45
CA GLN A 859 12.04 18.89 -46.54
C GLN A 859 11.12 18.35 -45.43
N ALA A 860 10.19 19.17 -44.94
CA ALA A 860 9.17 18.72 -44.00
C ALA A 860 8.23 17.67 -44.62
N VAL A 861 7.75 17.90 -45.85
CA VAL A 861 6.92 16.94 -46.60
C VAL A 861 7.65 15.60 -46.73
N GLN A 862 8.90 15.61 -47.19
CA GLN A 862 9.70 14.39 -47.32
C GLN A 862 9.82 13.65 -45.98
N SER A 863 10.16 14.38 -44.91
CA SER A 863 10.30 13.79 -43.57
C SER A 863 8.99 13.16 -43.08
N PHE A 864 7.85 13.81 -43.31
CA PHE A 864 6.53 13.30 -42.92
C PHE A 864 6.01 12.15 -43.80
N GLU A 865 6.42 12.08 -45.06
CA GLU A 865 6.16 10.92 -45.92
C GLU A 865 6.93 9.70 -45.43
N GLU A 866 8.22 9.87 -45.11
CA GLU A 866 9.05 8.79 -44.56
C GLU A 866 8.60 8.29 -43.19
N CYS A 867 7.95 9.15 -42.41
CA CYS A 867 7.50 8.85 -41.04
C CYS A 867 5.98 8.60 -40.95
N GLU A 868 5.28 8.66 -42.10
CA GLU A 868 3.83 8.46 -42.25
C GLU A 868 2.97 9.34 -41.30
N ALA A 869 3.39 10.58 -41.10
CA ALA A 869 2.69 11.52 -40.22
C ALA A 869 1.55 12.25 -40.94
N ASP A 870 0.45 11.55 -41.24
CA ASP A 870 -0.63 12.02 -42.12
C ASP A 870 -1.15 13.44 -41.83
N VAL A 871 -1.34 13.81 -40.55
CA VAL A 871 -1.85 15.14 -40.18
C VAL A 871 -0.81 16.20 -40.48
N TYR A 872 0.45 15.98 -40.09
CA TYR A 872 1.55 16.91 -40.35
C TYR A 872 1.90 16.97 -41.85
N LEU A 873 1.82 15.85 -42.55
CA LEU A 873 2.01 15.77 -44.00
C LEU A 873 0.97 16.64 -44.73
N LYS A 874 -0.30 16.53 -44.34
CA LYS A 874 -1.36 17.39 -44.86
C LYS A 874 -1.06 18.86 -44.59
N GLN A 875 -0.72 19.21 -43.34
CA GLN A 875 -0.35 20.59 -42.98
C GLN A 875 0.83 21.13 -43.80
N ALA A 876 1.85 20.31 -44.03
CA ALA A 876 3.02 20.69 -44.81
C ALA A 876 2.69 20.87 -46.30
N ARG A 877 1.86 19.98 -46.88
CA ARG A 877 1.38 20.11 -48.26
C ARG A 877 0.51 21.36 -48.44
N ASP A 878 -0.42 21.62 -47.52
CA ASP A 878 -1.25 22.83 -47.52
C ASP A 878 -0.38 24.09 -47.41
N ALA A 879 0.64 24.06 -46.54
CA ALA A 879 1.61 25.15 -46.41
C ALA A 879 2.42 25.36 -47.70
N LEU A 880 2.80 24.28 -48.40
CA LEU A 880 3.52 24.35 -49.66
C LEU A 880 2.67 24.95 -50.78
N VAL A 881 1.40 24.53 -50.91
CA VAL A 881 0.43 25.08 -51.87
C VAL A 881 0.22 26.58 -51.63
N SER A 882 0.19 26.99 -50.36
CA SER A 882 0.01 28.40 -49.99
C SER A 882 1.20 29.32 -50.33
N LEU A 883 2.29 28.79 -50.89
CA LEU A 883 3.46 29.54 -51.36
C LEU A 883 3.43 29.86 -52.87
N GLY A 884 2.42 29.39 -53.60
CA GLY A 884 2.29 29.58 -55.06
C GLY A 884 2.99 28.52 -55.86
#